data_AF-A0AAN7DTQ7-F1
#
_entry.id   AF-A0AAN7DTQ7-F1
#
_cell.length_a   1.000
_cell.length_b   1.000
_cell.length_c   1.000
_cell.angle_alpha   90.00
_cell.angle_beta   90.00
_cell.angle_gamma   90.00
#
_symmetry.space_group_name_H-M   'P 1'
#
loop_
_entity.id
_entity.type
_entity.pdbx_description
1 polymer ?
#
loop_
_entity_poly.entity_id
_entity_poly.type
_entity_poly.pdbx_seq_one_letter_code
_entity_poly.pdbx_strand_id
1 'polypeptide(L)'
;MIILTLKISMSNEERMKTASEVITELLEQTSMDLLKSLLNSVEVKPELKLRILDWLFIGESHSNSSNGDSSSDSRITSMDQIFLVSCEDMTGERTLLLSRFALFLNFLKYSLDLDEDLKLGMTGKLGWFLDILVDEEVYSSILVMQIPELYGSGKQAEIDWLPMFSSLLHALETFMIVVSSSAAWGELESFLLVNFFHPHFLCWEIVMELWCFMVRYGEISLVTGVIDQLCSLMKLVASPESVFVRGSAMRKMAGSISRILTYGPQSVVDHVYKSIAGDDRSQLSSVMCVALFMEGFPLNLLSDRMRSIATQRIFTDYFGFLEGFDDKSMRACNSGVYGVPVFALSASLQSLQVSMPNIDAKTLKFLGSIIHNYRNTLDQLTKDHYCKLLSETLGIISNMKHLYAAVEMEEVILGLKSLFISGSTASDTQLYQCKPNLALFVAGLGHMEITESDESAKCSAVWELYHMLLREQHWALIHLAIAAFGYFAARTSCNQLWRFVPQTAALSYDLSGNEANEERFMSELKAFLEKETALLTITPSSEQLGLLVRDGLMLKEVVRKFSEIDAKAMGCESMVIDEEKQINKKRKLPDGISEGVELLQSGLKVIDDGLFEWQQNHSAIALDAKFLTHISRLKDAVAQLVGLAGSG
;
A
#
# COMPACT_ATOMS: atom_id res chain seq x y z
N MET A 1 -10.10 28.78 0.09
CA MET A 1 -9.50 28.53 1.43
C MET A 1 -10.53 28.57 2.56
N ILE A 2 -11.12 29.72 2.90
CA ILE A 2 -12.11 29.82 4.01
C ILE A 2 -13.33 28.91 3.78
N ILE A 3 -13.88 28.89 2.56
CA ILE A 3 -15.02 28.03 2.18
C ILE A 3 -14.69 26.53 2.39
N LEU A 4 -13.51 26.08 1.94
CA LEU A 4 -13.08 24.68 2.08
C LEU A 4 -12.78 24.30 3.53
N THR A 5 -12.20 25.23 4.30
CA THR A 5 -11.99 25.06 5.75
C THR A 5 -13.30 24.82 6.47
N LEU A 6 -14.32 25.63 6.14
CA LEU A 6 -15.67 25.51 6.66
C LEU A 6 -16.30 24.16 6.30
N LYS A 7 -16.24 23.77 5.02
CA LYS A 7 -16.70 22.47 4.53
C LYS A 7 -16.08 21.31 5.31
N ILE A 8 -14.74 21.27 5.40
CA ILE A 8 -14.01 20.19 6.09
C ILE A 8 -14.40 20.11 7.58
N SER A 9 -14.50 21.26 8.25
CA SER A 9 -14.92 21.30 9.65
C SER A 9 -16.32 20.71 9.85
N MET A 10 -17.26 21.02 8.94
CA MET A 10 -18.63 20.54 9.02
C MET A 10 -18.78 19.06 8.64
N SER A 11 -17.99 18.57 7.69
CA SER A 11 -18.00 17.17 7.29
C SER A 11 -17.58 16.21 8.41
N ASN A 12 -16.75 16.68 9.35
CA ASN A 12 -16.35 15.92 10.54
C ASN A 12 -17.45 15.84 11.62
N GLU A 13 -18.47 16.68 11.53
CA GLU A 13 -19.57 16.71 12.51
C GLU A 13 -20.84 16.11 11.88
N GLU A 14 -21.30 14.97 12.43
CA GLU A 14 -22.46 14.25 11.89
C GLU A 14 -23.72 15.12 11.76
N ARG A 15 -23.91 16.07 12.69
CA ARG A 15 -25.04 17.01 12.70
C ARG A 15 -24.94 18.14 11.67
N MET A 16 -23.75 18.35 11.09
CA MET A 16 -23.46 19.46 10.18
C MET A 16 -23.27 18.99 8.73
N LYS A 17 -23.51 17.71 8.44
CA LYS A 17 -23.41 17.15 7.08
C LYS A 17 -24.25 17.92 6.06
N THR A 18 -25.52 18.18 6.34
CA THR A 18 -26.39 18.96 5.43
C THR A 18 -25.86 20.38 5.20
N ALA A 19 -25.23 21.02 6.19
CA ALA A 19 -24.60 22.32 5.98
C ALA A 19 -23.36 22.22 5.06
N SER A 20 -22.60 21.13 5.16
CA SER A 20 -21.48 20.84 4.27
C SER A 20 -21.94 20.65 2.82
N GLU A 21 -23.06 19.93 2.61
CA GLU A 21 -23.68 19.73 1.29
C GLU A 21 -24.07 21.08 0.65
N VAL A 22 -24.74 21.95 1.41
CA VAL A 22 -25.16 23.28 0.96
C VAL A 22 -23.96 24.17 0.63
N ILE A 23 -22.87 24.09 1.40
CA ILE A 23 -21.62 24.83 1.08
C ILE A 23 -21.02 24.32 -0.23
N THR A 24 -21.02 23.01 -0.46
CA THR A 24 -20.50 22.43 -1.70
C THR A 24 -21.32 22.88 -2.92
N GLU A 25 -22.65 22.85 -2.82
CA GLU A 25 -23.52 23.25 -3.92
C GLU A 25 -23.44 24.76 -4.22
N LEU A 26 -23.52 25.61 -3.19
CA LEU A 26 -23.72 27.05 -3.39
C LEU A 26 -22.44 27.89 -3.40
N LEU A 27 -21.40 27.46 -2.69
CA LEU A 27 -20.22 28.30 -2.46
C LEU A 27 -18.96 27.72 -3.10
N GLU A 28 -18.71 26.43 -2.94
CA GLU A 28 -17.52 25.77 -3.48
C GLU A 28 -17.50 25.84 -5.01
N GLN A 29 -18.55 25.37 -5.67
CA GLN A 29 -18.65 25.37 -7.13
C GLN A 29 -18.48 26.78 -7.71
N THR A 30 -19.23 27.76 -7.20
CA THR A 30 -19.15 29.15 -7.67
C THR A 30 -17.76 29.76 -7.42
N SER A 31 -17.11 29.43 -6.29
CA SER A 31 -15.75 29.91 -6.01
C SER A 31 -14.70 29.31 -6.96
N MET A 32 -14.87 28.04 -7.33
CA MET A 32 -13.99 27.37 -8.29
C MET A 32 -14.20 27.92 -9.70
N ASP A 33 -15.44 28.16 -10.12
CA ASP A 33 -15.74 28.77 -11.41
C ASP A 33 -15.14 30.18 -11.52
N LEU A 34 -15.23 30.98 -10.46
CA LEU A 34 -14.62 32.31 -10.41
C LEU A 34 -13.08 32.24 -10.51
N LEU A 35 -12.45 31.34 -9.75
CA LEU A 35 -11.00 31.15 -9.77
C LEU A 35 -10.52 30.67 -11.14
N LYS A 36 -11.27 29.76 -11.76
CA LYS A 36 -11.02 29.28 -13.12
C LYS A 36 -11.14 30.40 -14.15
N SER A 37 -12.19 31.23 -14.09
CA SER A 37 -12.33 32.39 -14.99
C SER A 37 -11.18 33.38 -14.86
N LEU A 38 -10.67 33.59 -13.64
CA LEU A 38 -9.49 34.43 -13.41
C LEU A 38 -8.23 33.80 -14.03
N LEU A 39 -8.01 32.52 -13.77
CA LEU A 39 -6.80 31.82 -14.22
C LEU A 39 -6.79 31.55 -15.73
N ASN A 40 -7.94 31.43 -16.38
CA ASN A 40 -8.02 31.29 -17.84
C ASN A 40 -8.13 32.63 -18.57
N SER A 41 -8.14 33.75 -17.85
CA SER A 41 -8.21 35.07 -18.48
C SER A 41 -6.98 35.34 -19.33
N VAL A 42 -7.20 35.77 -20.57
CA VAL A 42 -6.14 36.20 -21.50
C VAL A 42 -5.49 37.51 -21.03
N GLU A 43 -6.16 38.26 -20.16
CA GLU A 43 -5.65 39.51 -19.59
C GLU A 43 -4.62 39.28 -18.48
N VAL A 44 -4.60 38.09 -17.89
CA VAL A 44 -3.63 37.72 -16.85
C VAL A 44 -2.42 37.10 -17.53
N LYS A 45 -1.25 37.68 -17.31
CA LYS A 45 -0.01 37.14 -17.88
C LYS A 45 0.29 35.73 -17.33
N PRO A 46 0.81 34.79 -18.14
CA PRO A 46 1.13 33.43 -17.69
C PRO A 46 2.02 33.39 -16.44
N GLU A 47 3.00 34.30 -16.32
CA GLU A 47 3.89 34.34 -15.15
C GLU A 47 3.14 34.69 -13.86
N LEU A 48 2.10 35.53 -13.96
CA LEU A 48 1.25 35.86 -12.82
C LEU A 48 0.32 34.70 -12.46
N LYS A 49 -0.16 33.94 -13.45
CA LYS A 49 -0.96 32.73 -13.22
C LYS A 49 -0.16 31.68 -12.45
N LEU A 50 1.08 31.43 -12.87
CA LEU A 50 2.00 30.51 -12.18
C LEU A 50 2.36 31.00 -10.78
N ARG A 51 2.61 32.30 -10.61
CA ARG A 51 2.87 32.90 -9.30
C ARG A 51 1.68 32.74 -8.33
N ILE A 52 0.45 32.79 -8.83
CA ILE A 52 -0.74 32.50 -8.01
C ILE A 52 -0.73 31.04 -7.55
N LEU A 53 -0.40 30.08 -8.43
CA LEU A 53 -0.25 28.68 -8.03
C LEU A 53 0.85 28.50 -6.98
N ASP A 54 1.98 29.18 -7.15
CA ASP A 54 3.07 29.15 -6.18
C ASP A 54 2.63 29.66 -4.82
N TRP A 55 1.87 30.75 -4.76
CA TRP A 55 1.34 31.30 -3.52
C TRP A 55 0.30 30.41 -2.84
N LEU A 56 -0.55 29.74 -3.63
CA LEU A 56 -1.55 28.82 -3.08
C LEU A 56 -0.92 27.54 -2.52
N PHE A 57 0.21 27.12 -3.10
CA PHE A 57 0.86 25.83 -2.84
C PHE A 57 2.35 26.02 -2.50
N ILE A 58 2.60 26.78 -1.43
CA ILE A 58 3.94 26.99 -0.84
C ILE A 58 4.29 25.78 0.03
N GLY A 59 5.52 25.27 -0.10
CA GLY A 59 6.09 24.33 0.87
C GLY A 59 6.42 25.08 2.16
N GLU A 60 5.77 24.75 3.28
CA GLU A 60 6.02 25.38 4.58
C GLU A 60 7.37 25.00 5.21
N SER A 61 8.23 24.26 4.50
CA SER A 61 9.52 23.72 4.95
C SER A 61 10.59 24.77 5.32
N HIS A 62 10.27 26.07 5.38
CA HIS A 62 11.22 27.14 5.71
C HIS A 62 10.82 28.07 6.87
N SER A 63 9.74 27.81 7.60
CA SER A 63 9.34 28.65 8.75
C SER A 63 9.80 28.12 10.12
N ASN A 64 10.92 27.39 10.19
CA ASN A 64 11.61 27.25 11.48
C ASN A 64 12.43 28.52 11.74
N SER A 65 11.82 29.46 12.45
CA SER A 65 12.46 30.64 13.01
C SER A 65 13.63 30.26 13.94
N SER A 66 14.83 30.10 13.39
CA SER A 66 16.06 30.18 14.17
C SER A 66 16.47 31.64 14.27
N ASN A 67 16.38 32.19 15.49
CA ASN A 67 16.85 33.50 15.90
C ASN A 67 18.13 33.98 15.18
N GLY A 68 18.08 35.23 14.71
CA GLY A 68 19.25 36.10 14.57
C GLY A 68 19.60 36.48 13.13
N ASP A 69 18.93 37.48 12.56
CA ASP A 69 19.54 38.82 12.40
C ASP A 69 18.54 39.76 11.71
N SER A 70 18.32 40.90 12.36
CA SER A 70 17.48 41.99 11.86
C SER A 70 18.26 42.81 10.83
N SER A 71 17.94 42.69 9.53
CA SER A 71 17.82 43.83 8.59
C SER A 71 17.77 43.38 7.13
N SER A 72 16.56 43.12 6.62
CA SER A 72 16.17 43.37 5.21
C SER A 72 14.70 43.03 4.92
N ASP A 73 13.96 42.55 5.92
CA ASP A 73 12.68 41.88 5.74
C ASP A 73 11.47 42.83 5.76
N SER A 74 11.38 43.74 4.79
CA SER A 74 10.34 44.80 4.81
C SER A 74 9.48 44.95 3.56
N ARG A 75 9.50 43.99 2.61
CA ARG A 75 8.62 44.09 1.42
C ARG A 75 7.92 42.81 0.97
N ILE A 76 8.31 41.63 1.46
CA ILE A 76 7.65 40.36 1.11
C ILE A 76 6.39 40.12 1.99
N THR A 77 6.28 40.83 3.11
CA THR A 77 5.27 40.62 4.15
C THR A 77 3.83 41.07 3.83
N SER A 78 3.55 41.88 2.80
CA SER A 78 2.20 42.46 2.63
C SER A 78 1.21 41.61 1.82
N MET A 79 1.69 40.71 0.94
CA MET A 79 0.82 39.81 0.16
C MET A 79 0.65 38.44 0.81
N ASP A 80 1.66 37.94 1.51
CA ASP A 80 1.54 36.75 2.37
C ASP A 80 0.43 36.96 3.41
N GLN A 81 0.30 38.18 3.93
CA GLN A 81 -0.82 38.56 4.78
C GLN A 81 -2.17 38.31 4.10
N ILE A 82 -2.41 38.62 2.83
CA ILE A 82 -3.75 38.43 2.22
C ILE A 82 -4.19 36.95 2.20
N PHE A 83 -3.25 36.02 2.04
CA PHE A 83 -3.52 34.58 2.10
C PHE A 83 -3.38 33.98 3.52
N LEU A 84 -2.80 34.71 4.48
CA LEU A 84 -2.64 34.34 5.90
C LEU A 84 -3.63 35.04 6.86
N VAL A 85 -4.32 36.10 6.45
CA VAL A 85 -5.04 37.10 7.30
C VAL A 85 -6.29 36.58 8.03
N SER A 86 -6.47 35.27 8.24
CA SER A 86 -7.57 34.82 9.11
C SER A 86 -7.36 33.54 9.93
N CYS A 87 -6.12 33.05 10.07
CA CYS A 87 -5.86 31.81 10.83
C CYS A 87 -5.13 31.98 12.17
N GLU A 88 -4.78 33.20 12.60
CA GLU A 88 -3.97 33.41 13.83
C GLU A 88 -4.69 33.01 15.15
N ASP A 89 -6.02 32.92 15.16
CA ASP A 89 -6.80 32.41 16.31
C ASP A 89 -7.22 30.94 16.17
N MET A 90 -6.80 30.27 15.10
CA MET A 90 -7.18 28.89 14.86
C MET A 90 -6.20 27.96 15.58
N THR A 91 -6.65 26.76 15.91
CA THR A 91 -5.79 25.59 16.14
C THR A 91 -5.02 25.25 14.84
N GLY A 92 -4.16 26.17 14.39
CA GLY A 92 -4.33 26.87 13.10
C GLY A 92 -3.43 26.47 11.94
N GLU A 93 -2.66 25.41 12.08
CA GLU A 93 -1.78 24.88 11.01
C GLU A 93 -2.46 23.71 10.30
N ARG A 94 -3.04 22.77 11.07
CA ARG A 94 -3.77 21.59 10.59
C ARG A 94 -4.87 21.86 9.58
N THR A 95 -5.81 22.72 9.96
CA THR A 95 -7.01 22.98 9.15
C THR A 95 -6.66 23.74 7.88
N LEU A 96 -5.60 24.56 7.94
CA LEU A 96 -5.08 25.26 6.79
C LEU A 96 -4.48 24.28 5.77
N LEU A 97 -3.63 23.34 6.20
CA LEU A 97 -3.05 22.29 5.34
C LEU A 97 -4.13 21.44 4.67
N LEU A 98 -5.12 20.96 5.43
CA LEU A 98 -6.25 20.21 4.86
C LEU A 98 -7.06 21.02 3.85
N SER A 99 -7.23 22.32 4.08
CA SER A 99 -7.94 23.19 3.14
C SER A 99 -7.12 23.50 1.88
N ARG A 100 -5.78 23.56 1.97
CA ARG A 100 -4.89 23.67 0.80
C ARG A 100 -4.88 22.37 0.00
N PHE A 101 -4.85 21.23 0.69
CA PHE A 101 -5.00 19.92 0.08
C PHE A 101 -6.33 19.81 -0.69
N ALA A 102 -7.45 20.16 -0.05
CA ALA A 102 -8.76 20.16 -0.69
C ALA A 102 -8.85 21.14 -1.88
N LEU A 103 -8.16 22.28 -1.80
CA LEU A 103 -8.08 23.22 -2.92
C LEU A 103 -7.34 22.60 -4.09
N PHE A 104 -6.15 22.03 -3.86
CA PHE A 104 -5.37 21.35 -4.89
C PHE A 104 -6.15 20.19 -5.52
N LEU A 105 -6.88 19.43 -4.69
CA LEU A 105 -7.78 18.38 -5.14
C LEU A 105 -8.83 18.89 -6.13
N ASN A 106 -9.47 20.04 -5.83
CA ASN A 106 -10.42 20.65 -6.74
C ASN A 106 -9.75 21.11 -8.03
N PHE A 107 -8.55 21.69 -7.97
CA PHE A 107 -7.78 22.04 -9.17
C PHE A 107 -7.56 20.82 -10.07
N LEU A 108 -7.19 19.66 -9.52
CA LEU A 108 -7.03 18.42 -10.27
C LEU A 108 -8.34 18.00 -10.96
N LYS A 109 -9.48 18.10 -10.26
CA LYS A 109 -10.80 17.77 -10.82
C LYS A 109 -11.21 18.68 -11.98
N TYR A 110 -11.02 19.98 -11.86
CA TYR A 110 -11.41 20.97 -12.88
C TYR A 110 -10.31 21.24 -13.92
N SER A 111 -9.26 20.42 -13.93
CA SER A 111 -8.07 20.61 -14.77
C SER A 111 -8.34 20.61 -16.27
N LEU A 112 -9.40 19.94 -16.73
CA LEU A 112 -9.78 19.86 -18.15
C LEU A 112 -9.90 21.25 -18.77
N ASP A 113 -10.43 22.20 -17.99
CA ASP A 113 -10.73 23.54 -18.47
C ASP A 113 -9.59 24.53 -18.24
N LEU A 114 -8.45 24.12 -17.67
CA LEU A 114 -7.32 25.01 -17.42
C LEU A 114 -6.44 25.16 -18.67
N ASP A 115 -5.75 26.31 -18.78
CA ASP A 115 -4.74 26.52 -19.83
C ASP A 115 -3.55 25.55 -19.68
N GLU A 116 -2.84 25.28 -20.79
CA GLU A 116 -1.71 24.32 -20.81
C GLU A 116 -0.58 24.69 -19.84
N ASP A 117 -0.24 25.98 -19.71
CA ASP A 117 0.78 26.44 -18.76
C ASP A 117 0.39 26.14 -17.30
N LEU A 118 -0.90 26.22 -16.98
CA LEU A 118 -1.43 25.91 -15.65
C LEU A 118 -1.41 24.40 -15.39
N LYS A 119 -1.75 23.57 -16.38
CA LYS A 119 -1.62 22.11 -16.27
C LYS A 119 -0.17 21.72 -15.97
N LEU A 120 0.79 22.30 -16.69
CA LEU A 120 2.21 22.08 -16.44
C LEU A 120 2.63 22.55 -15.04
N GLY A 121 2.21 23.75 -14.63
CA GLY A 121 2.46 24.28 -13.29
C GLY A 121 1.89 23.40 -12.18
N MET A 122 0.68 22.85 -12.38
CA MET A 122 0.07 21.90 -11.45
C MET A 122 0.83 20.58 -11.39
N THR A 123 1.28 20.03 -12.52
CA THR A 123 2.11 18.82 -12.53
C THR A 123 3.39 19.03 -11.72
N GLY A 124 4.03 20.19 -11.84
CA GLY A 124 5.19 20.57 -11.02
C GLY A 124 4.92 20.67 -9.51
N LYS A 125 3.65 20.74 -9.09
CA LYS A 125 3.23 20.80 -7.68
C LYS A 125 2.76 19.45 -7.13
N LEU A 126 2.77 18.38 -7.93
CA LEU A 126 2.41 17.04 -7.44
C LEU A 126 3.38 16.53 -6.36
N GLY A 127 4.65 16.94 -6.39
CA GLY A 127 5.63 16.66 -5.33
C GLY A 127 5.18 17.23 -3.99
N TRP A 128 4.91 18.54 -3.95
CA TRP A 128 4.35 19.24 -2.79
C TRP A 128 3.06 18.57 -2.29
N PHE A 129 2.23 18.08 -3.21
CA PHE A 129 0.98 17.42 -2.86
C PHE A 129 1.21 16.09 -2.14
N LEU A 130 2.21 15.29 -2.56
CA LEU A 130 2.61 14.10 -1.81
C LEU A 130 3.29 14.44 -0.48
N ASP A 131 4.06 15.52 -0.41
CA ASP A 131 4.72 15.92 0.84
C ASP A 131 3.69 16.24 1.93
N ILE A 132 2.60 16.92 1.56
CA ILE A 132 1.48 17.19 2.48
C ILE A 132 0.79 15.89 2.94
N LEU A 133 0.72 14.86 2.08
CA LEU A 133 0.14 13.57 2.44
C LEU A 133 1.00 12.77 3.44
N VAL A 134 2.24 13.17 3.70
CA VAL A 134 3.08 12.55 4.72
C VAL A 134 2.80 13.13 6.11
N ASP A 135 2.20 14.32 6.19
CA ASP A 135 1.82 14.92 7.47
C ASP A 135 0.81 14.05 8.23
N GLU A 136 1.06 13.83 9.53
CA GLU A 136 0.30 12.90 10.36
C GLU A 136 -1.18 13.24 10.43
N GLU A 137 -1.47 14.52 10.51
CA GLU A 137 -2.83 15.01 10.68
C GLU A 137 -3.59 14.99 9.36
N VAL A 138 -2.89 15.24 8.25
CA VAL A 138 -3.47 15.17 6.91
C VAL A 138 -3.75 13.74 6.50
N TYR A 139 -2.78 12.83 6.59
CA TYR A 139 -2.97 11.45 6.14
C TYR A 139 -4.06 10.74 6.96
N SER A 140 -4.08 10.95 8.28
CA SER A 140 -5.08 10.33 9.16
C SER A 140 -6.48 10.82 8.84
N SER A 141 -6.62 12.12 8.54
CA SER A 141 -7.89 12.71 8.12
C SER A 141 -8.35 12.16 6.77
N ILE A 142 -7.46 11.99 5.79
CA ILE A 142 -7.83 11.48 4.45
C ILE A 142 -8.33 10.04 4.49
N LEU A 143 -7.78 9.20 5.37
CA LEU A 143 -8.19 7.79 5.49
C LEU A 143 -9.57 7.61 6.14
N VAL A 144 -10.01 8.57 6.96
CA VAL A 144 -11.24 8.43 7.77
C VAL A 144 -12.36 9.34 7.29
N MET A 145 -12.03 10.50 6.72
CA MET A 145 -13.00 11.54 6.37
C MET A 145 -13.81 11.17 5.12
N GLN A 146 -15.08 11.57 5.13
CA GLN A 146 -15.93 11.61 3.95
C GLN A 146 -16.26 13.07 3.62
N ILE A 147 -16.36 13.39 2.34
CA ILE A 147 -16.70 14.72 1.85
C ILE A 147 -17.88 14.64 0.89
N PRO A 148 -18.78 15.65 0.88
CA PRO A 148 -19.83 15.72 -0.12
C PRO A 148 -19.23 16.11 -1.46
N GLU A 149 -19.64 15.39 -2.50
CA GLU A 149 -19.28 15.64 -3.90
C GLU A 149 -20.53 15.80 -4.76
N LEU A 150 -20.48 16.78 -5.65
CA LEU A 150 -21.56 17.08 -6.58
C LEU A 150 -21.36 16.26 -7.86
N TYR A 151 -22.35 15.45 -8.22
CA TYR A 151 -22.39 14.64 -9.44
C TYR A 151 -23.47 15.14 -10.41
N GLY A 152 -23.13 15.15 -11.71
CA GLY A 152 -24.06 15.50 -12.79
C GLY A 152 -24.00 16.98 -13.22
N SER A 153 -24.60 17.28 -14.39
CA SER A 153 -24.70 18.65 -14.91
C SER A 153 -26.16 19.09 -15.01
N GLY A 154 -26.51 20.26 -14.46
CA GLY A 154 -27.83 20.88 -14.64
C GLY A 154 -28.83 20.58 -13.51
N LYS A 155 -30.10 20.35 -13.86
CA LYS A 155 -31.24 20.26 -12.90
C LYS A 155 -31.33 18.96 -12.08
N GLN A 156 -30.38 18.03 -12.26
CA GLN A 156 -30.26 16.74 -11.57
C GLN A 156 -28.85 16.60 -10.99
N ALA A 157 -28.35 17.65 -10.34
CA ALA A 157 -27.14 17.53 -9.54
C ALA A 157 -27.48 16.73 -8.27
N GLU A 158 -26.82 15.59 -8.09
CA GLU A 158 -26.95 14.75 -6.90
C GLU A 158 -25.70 14.89 -6.04
N ILE A 159 -25.86 14.94 -4.71
CA ILE A 159 -24.74 15.03 -3.77
C ILE A 159 -24.52 13.67 -3.13
N ASP A 160 -23.34 13.11 -3.33
CA ASP A 160 -22.91 11.85 -2.72
C ASP A 160 -21.78 12.08 -1.72
N TRP A 161 -21.81 11.32 -0.62
CA TRP A 161 -20.74 11.32 0.37
C TRP A 161 -19.72 10.25 0.03
N LEU A 162 -18.50 10.69 -0.28
CA LEU A 162 -17.41 9.78 -0.66
C LEU A 162 -16.23 9.88 0.30
N PRO A 163 -15.51 8.75 0.53
CA PRO A 163 -14.24 8.79 1.23
C PRO A 163 -13.28 9.75 0.52
N MET A 164 -12.64 10.63 1.29
CA MET A 164 -11.73 11.64 0.77
C MET A 164 -10.54 11.01 0.00
N PHE A 165 -10.11 9.82 0.41
CA PHE A 165 -9.12 9.04 -0.34
C PHE A 165 -9.62 8.58 -1.72
N SER A 166 -10.89 8.20 -1.86
CA SER A 166 -11.48 7.84 -3.15
C SER A 166 -11.54 9.06 -4.08
N SER A 167 -11.98 10.19 -3.54
CA SER A 167 -12.00 11.49 -4.22
C SER A 167 -10.62 11.92 -4.73
N LEU A 168 -9.60 11.70 -3.91
CA LEU A 168 -8.20 11.94 -4.23
C LEU A 168 -7.74 11.13 -5.43
N LEU A 169 -7.95 9.81 -5.40
CA LEU A 169 -7.57 8.92 -6.49
C LEU A 169 -8.28 9.33 -7.79
N HIS A 170 -9.60 9.53 -7.75
CA HIS A 170 -10.35 9.94 -8.93
C HIS A 170 -9.90 11.28 -9.53
N ALA A 171 -9.54 12.26 -8.69
CA ALA A 171 -9.04 13.54 -9.17
C ALA A 171 -7.67 13.39 -9.86
N LEU A 172 -6.78 12.57 -9.31
CA LEU A 172 -5.46 12.31 -9.91
C LEU A 172 -5.58 11.49 -11.20
N GLU A 173 -6.47 10.49 -11.25
CA GLU A 173 -6.79 9.74 -12.47
C GLU A 173 -7.36 10.67 -13.55
N THR A 174 -8.29 11.55 -13.18
CA THR A 174 -8.87 12.56 -14.09
C THR A 174 -7.77 13.48 -14.62
N PHE A 175 -6.91 14.00 -13.74
CA PHE A 175 -5.79 14.84 -14.13
C PHE A 175 -4.84 14.11 -15.08
N MET A 176 -4.53 12.84 -14.81
CA MET A 176 -3.71 12.00 -15.69
C MET A 176 -4.30 11.89 -17.10
N ILE A 177 -5.62 11.70 -17.23
CA ILE A 177 -6.30 11.71 -18.54
C ILE A 177 -6.12 13.07 -19.20
N VAL A 178 -6.37 14.17 -18.49
CA VAL A 178 -6.31 15.53 -19.02
C VAL A 178 -4.92 15.88 -19.56
N VAL A 179 -3.86 15.47 -18.85
CA VAL A 179 -2.48 15.80 -19.27
C VAL A 179 -1.89 14.80 -20.27
N SER A 180 -2.53 13.67 -20.54
CA SER A 180 -2.01 12.60 -21.40
C SER A 180 -1.64 13.05 -22.82
N SER A 181 -2.34 14.05 -23.38
CA SER A 181 -2.07 14.63 -24.69
C SER A 181 -1.35 15.99 -24.64
N SER A 182 -0.86 16.38 -23.46
CA SER A 182 -0.21 17.68 -23.22
C SER A 182 1.31 17.54 -23.06
N ALA A 183 2.02 18.68 -23.10
CA ALA A 183 3.43 18.72 -22.73
C ALA A 183 3.69 18.35 -21.25
N ALA A 184 2.66 18.44 -20.40
CA ALA A 184 2.75 18.11 -18.98
C ALA A 184 2.81 16.59 -18.70
N TRP A 185 2.53 15.73 -19.70
CA TRP A 185 2.67 14.27 -19.54
C TRP A 185 4.08 13.86 -19.12
N GLY A 186 5.12 14.45 -19.74
CA GLY A 186 6.51 14.10 -19.43
C GLY A 186 6.90 14.37 -17.98
N GLU A 187 6.40 15.48 -17.42
CA GLU A 187 6.61 15.82 -16.01
C GLU A 187 5.81 14.88 -15.08
N LEU A 188 4.60 14.48 -15.48
CA LEU A 188 3.79 13.53 -14.70
C LEU A 188 4.45 12.14 -14.68
N GLU A 189 4.93 11.66 -15.82
CA GLU A 189 5.65 10.38 -15.93
C GLU A 189 6.91 10.40 -15.07
N SER A 190 7.70 11.48 -15.15
CA SER A 190 8.87 11.69 -14.29
C SER A 190 8.52 11.66 -12.81
N PHE A 191 7.47 12.39 -12.41
CA PHE A 191 6.96 12.41 -11.04
C PHE A 191 6.59 11.00 -10.54
N LEU A 192 5.87 10.21 -11.35
CA LEU A 192 5.47 8.84 -10.99
C LEU A 192 6.67 7.89 -10.88
N LEU A 193 7.70 8.06 -11.72
CA LEU A 193 8.93 7.26 -11.69
C LEU A 193 9.79 7.59 -10.46
N VAL A 194 9.95 8.87 -10.12
CA VAL A 194 10.71 9.31 -8.93
C VAL A 194 10.05 8.78 -7.65
N ASN A 195 8.71 8.72 -7.62
CA ASN A 195 7.95 8.27 -6.47
C ASN A 195 7.58 6.78 -6.51
N PHE A 196 8.12 6.01 -7.45
CA PHE A 196 7.78 4.59 -7.66
C PHE A 196 8.01 3.71 -6.42
N PHE A 197 9.02 4.05 -5.61
CA PHE A 197 9.31 3.40 -4.32
C PHE A 197 9.20 4.36 -3.14
N HIS A 198 8.19 5.23 -3.17
CA HIS A 198 7.98 6.22 -2.11
C HIS A 198 7.97 5.56 -0.72
N PRO A 199 8.67 6.11 0.29
CA PRO A 199 8.81 5.48 1.61
C PRO A 199 7.52 5.48 2.42
N HIS A 200 6.66 6.48 2.22
CA HIS A 200 5.35 6.56 2.85
C HIS A 200 4.34 5.68 2.10
N PHE A 201 3.66 4.78 2.81
CA PHE A 201 2.79 3.77 2.22
C PHE A 201 1.61 4.38 1.44
N LEU A 202 1.01 5.46 1.93
CA LEU A 202 -0.15 6.08 1.28
C LEU A 202 0.23 6.66 -0.08
N CYS A 203 1.38 7.34 -0.15
CA CYS A 203 1.87 7.92 -1.39
C CYS A 203 2.30 6.82 -2.38
N TRP A 204 2.91 5.72 -1.87
CA TRP A 204 3.21 4.56 -2.70
C TRP A 204 1.93 3.93 -3.28
N GLU A 205 0.88 3.76 -2.46
CA GLU A 205 -0.42 3.25 -2.93
C GLU A 205 -1.03 4.15 -4.01
N ILE A 206 -0.99 5.48 -3.84
CA ILE A 206 -1.47 6.44 -4.85
C ILE A 206 -0.67 6.29 -6.15
N VAL A 207 0.66 6.32 -6.09
CA VAL A 207 1.51 6.21 -7.29
C VAL A 207 1.29 4.86 -7.98
N MET A 208 1.18 3.77 -7.22
CA MET A 208 0.90 2.45 -7.77
C MET A 208 -0.49 2.35 -8.40
N GLU A 209 -1.51 2.96 -7.80
CA GLU A 209 -2.85 2.98 -8.40
C GLU A 209 -2.84 3.76 -9.72
N LEU A 210 -2.13 4.89 -9.79
CA LEU A 210 -1.97 5.66 -11.03
C LEU A 210 -1.25 4.88 -12.13
N TRP A 211 -0.22 4.10 -11.80
CA TRP A 211 0.40 3.17 -12.76
C TRP A 211 -0.56 2.07 -13.20
N CYS A 212 -1.32 1.48 -12.27
CA CYS A 212 -2.32 0.47 -12.58
C CYS A 212 -3.43 1.04 -13.49
N PHE A 213 -3.89 2.26 -13.22
CA PHE A 213 -4.87 2.99 -14.01
C PHE A 213 -4.36 3.21 -15.43
N MET A 214 -3.13 3.71 -15.59
CA MET A 214 -2.49 3.90 -16.89
C MET A 214 -2.41 2.58 -17.68
N VAL A 215 -2.01 1.48 -17.03
CA VAL A 215 -1.92 0.18 -17.71
C VAL A 215 -3.29 -0.41 -18.07
N ARG A 216 -4.33 -0.09 -17.29
CA ARG A 216 -5.70 -0.57 -17.54
C ARG A 216 -6.37 0.16 -18.70
N TYR A 217 -6.16 1.48 -18.83
CA TYR A 217 -6.91 2.32 -19.76
C TYR A 217 -6.07 3.00 -20.85
N GLY A 218 -4.75 2.99 -20.73
CA GLY A 218 -3.83 3.62 -21.67
C GLY A 218 -3.72 2.91 -23.01
N GLU A 219 -3.22 3.62 -24.01
CA GLU A 219 -2.93 3.03 -25.33
C GLU A 219 -1.84 1.95 -25.21
N ILE A 220 -2.00 0.84 -25.94
CA ILE A 220 -1.10 -0.31 -25.86
C ILE A 220 0.36 0.08 -26.15
N SER A 221 0.61 1.03 -27.06
CA SER A 221 1.94 1.56 -27.38
C SER A 221 2.60 2.24 -26.17
N LEU A 222 1.86 3.14 -25.49
CA LEU A 222 2.30 3.83 -24.28
C LEU A 222 2.56 2.83 -23.15
N VAL A 223 1.60 1.94 -22.90
CA VAL A 223 1.70 0.90 -21.86
C VAL A 223 2.93 0.02 -22.10
N THR A 224 3.14 -0.44 -23.33
CA THR A 224 4.29 -1.28 -23.68
C THR A 224 5.61 -0.53 -23.47
N GLY A 225 5.68 0.75 -23.87
CA GLY A 225 6.86 1.59 -23.69
C GLY A 225 7.25 1.76 -22.21
N VAL A 226 6.30 2.08 -21.35
CA VAL A 226 6.55 2.19 -19.89
C VAL A 226 6.98 0.84 -19.31
N ILE A 227 6.28 -0.24 -19.68
CA ILE A 227 6.59 -1.58 -19.20
C ILE A 227 8.00 -2.02 -19.62
N ASP A 228 8.43 -1.67 -20.84
CA ASP A 228 9.80 -1.93 -21.31
C ASP A 228 10.85 -1.15 -20.50
N GLN A 229 10.55 0.10 -20.12
CA GLN A 229 11.40 0.88 -19.22
C GLN A 229 11.50 0.21 -17.84
N LEU A 230 10.37 -0.18 -17.23
CA LEU A 230 10.36 -0.88 -15.93
C LEU A 230 11.12 -2.21 -15.99
N CYS A 231 10.95 -2.99 -17.06
CA CYS A 231 11.71 -4.22 -17.28
C CYS A 231 13.21 -3.94 -17.43
N SER A 232 13.58 -2.83 -18.08
CA SER A 232 14.98 -2.41 -18.22
C SER A 232 15.59 -1.98 -16.89
N LEU A 233 14.82 -1.24 -16.06
CA LEU A 233 15.22 -0.90 -14.71
C LEU A 233 15.39 -2.14 -13.83
N MET A 234 14.48 -3.12 -13.94
CA MET A 234 14.60 -4.41 -13.26
C MET A 234 15.89 -5.14 -13.67
N LYS A 235 16.24 -5.14 -14.96
CA LYS A 235 17.49 -5.72 -15.47
C LYS A 235 18.73 -5.03 -14.89
N LEU A 236 18.69 -3.72 -14.66
CA LEU A 236 19.81 -2.96 -14.07
C LEU A 236 20.03 -3.30 -12.58
N VAL A 237 18.96 -3.56 -11.83
CA VAL A 237 19.04 -3.90 -10.40
C VAL A 237 19.12 -5.41 -10.13
N ALA A 238 19.05 -6.24 -11.18
CA ALA A 238 19.06 -7.69 -11.05
C ALA A 238 20.41 -8.18 -10.53
N SER A 239 20.39 -8.87 -9.39
CA SER A 239 21.56 -9.58 -8.87
C SER A 239 21.18 -10.89 -8.19
N PRO A 240 22.02 -11.93 -8.30
CA PRO A 240 21.90 -13.18 -7.54
C PRO A 240 21.63 -12.99 -6.04
N GLU A 241 22.32 -12.05 -5.40
CA GLU A 241 22.26 -11.86 -3.95
C GLU A 241 20.97 -11.15 -3.51
N SER A 242 20.30 -10.43 -4.42
CA SER A 242 19.13 -9.61 -4.08
C SER A 242 17.80 -10.35 -4.18
N VAL A 243 17.73 -11.46 -4.92
CA VAL A 243 16.46 -12.19 -5.19
C VAL A 243 15.81 -12.75 -3.92
N PHE A 244 16.61 -13.21 -2.96
CA PHE A 244 16.10 -13.78 -1.70
C PHE A 244 15.95 -12.74 -0.59
N VAL A 245 16.32 -11.49 -0.84
CA VAL A 245 16.15 -10.38 0.11
C VAL A 245 14.87 -9.63 -0.25
N ARG A 246 13.78 -9.88 0.49
CA ARG A 246 12.44 -9.30 0.23
C ARG A 246 12.46 -7.77 0.06
N GLY A 247 13.28 -7.06 0.82
CA GLY A 247 13.38 -5.60 0.75
C GLY A 247 14.30 -5.04 -0.35
N SER A 248 14.90 -5.89 -1.18
CA SER A 248 15.84 -5.45 -2.22
C SER A 248 15.15 -4.65 -3.32
N ALA A 249 15.91 -3.79 -4.01
CA ALA A 249 15.39 -3.01 -5.15
C ALA A 249 14.80 -3.93 -6.22
N MET A 250 15.43 -5.09 -6.47
CA MET A 250 14.96 -6.08 -7.42
C MET A 250 13.59 -6.67 -7.02
N ARG A 251 13.41 -7.04 -5.74
CA ARG A 251 12.15 -7.61 -5.24
C ARG A 251 11.03 -6.56 -5.20
N LYS A 252 11.35 -5.32 -4.78
CA LYS A 252 10.39 -4.21 -4.86
C LYS A 252 9.95 -3.91 -6.30
N MET A 253 10.91 -3.92 -7.25
CA MET A 253 10.60 -3.74 -8.67
C MET A 253 9.74 -4.87 -9.21
N ALA A 254 10.09 -6.11 -8.91
CA ALA A 254 9.32 -7.28 -9.30
C ALA A 254 7.88 -7.22 -8.77
N GLY A 255 7.68 -6.88 -7.49
CA GLY A 255 6.33 -6.75 -6.91
C GLY A 255 5.52 -5.60 -7.49
N SER A 256 6.16 -4.48 -7.79
CA SER A 256 5.48 -3.34 -8.43
C SER A 256 5.04 -3.69 -9.86
N ILE A 257 5.92 -4.33 -10.64
CA ILE A 257 5.59 -4.84 -11.98
C ILE A 257 4.45 -5.87 -11.90
N SER A 258 4.55 -6.87 -11.01
CA SER A 258 3.51 -7.89 -10.83
C SER A 258 2.15 -7.29 -10.46
N ARG A 259 2.12 -6.26 -9.58
CA ARG A 259 0.90 -5.54 -9.20
C ARG A 259 0.29 -4.81 -10.41
N ILE A 260 1.10 -4.07 -11.16
CA ILE A 260 0.66 -3.35 -12.37
C ILE A 260 0.06 -4.33 -13.39
N LEU A 261 0.72 -5.47 -13.61
CA LEU A 261 0.28 -6.49 -14.57
C LEU A 261 -1.03 -7.17 -14.20
N THR A 262 -1.43 -7.16 -12.92
CA THR A 262 -2.72 -7.72 -12.48
C THR A 262 -3.91 -6.95 -13.09
N TYR A 263 -3.69 -5.71 -13.50
CA TYR A 263 -4.70 -4.85 -14.12
C TYR A 263 -4.49 -4.62 -15.61
N GLY A 264 -3.44 -5.21 -16.19
CA GLY A 264 -3.10 -5.05 -17.60
C GLY A 264 -3.77 -6.07 -18.52
N PRO A 265 -3.85 -5.78 -19.82
CA PRO A 265 -4.31 -6.74 -20.80
C PRO A 265 -3.33 -7.91 -20.91
N GLN A 266 -3.85 -9.10 -21.23
CA GLN A 266 -3.08 -10.34 -21.39
C GLN A 266 -1.86 -10.20 -22.31
N SER A 267 -1.95 -9.38 -23.37
CA SER A 267 -0.83 -9.12 -24.29
C SER A 267 0.37 -8.48 -23.61
N VAL A 268 0.16 -7.62 -22.61
CA VAL A 268 1.22 -6.94 -21.85
C VAL A 268 1.87 -7.92 -20.86
N VAL A 269 1.07 -8.78 -20.21
CA VAL A 269 1.61 -9.85 -19.34
C VAL A 269 2.50 -10.81 -20.13
N ASP A 270 2.04 -11.23 -21.32
CA ASP A 270 2.82 -12.04 -22.25
C ASP A 270 4.11 -11.34 -22.69
N HIS A 271 4.06 -10.03 -22.92
CA HIS A 271 5.21 -9.22 -23.33
C HIS A 271 6.28 -9.16 -22.24
N VAL A 272 5.89 -8.88 -20.98
CA VAL A 272 6.83 -8.87 -19.84
C VAL A 272 7.46 -10.23 -19.65
N TYR A 273 6.66 -11.30 -19.66
CA TYR A 273 7.18 -12.63 -19.49
C TYR A 273 8.22 -12.97 -20.56
N LYS A 274 7.95 -12.67 -21.85
CA LYS A 274 8.91 -12.88 -22.93
C LYS A 274 10.17 -12.02 -22.77
N SER A 275 10.02 -10.74 -22.40
CA SER A 275 11.12 -9.78 -22.25
C SER A 275 12.11 -10.16 -21.14
N ILE A 276 11.62 -10.82 -20.09
CA ILE A 276 12.42 -11.22 -18.92
C ILE A 276 12.88 -12.68 -19.01
N ALA A 277 11.99 -13.59 -19.40
CA ALA A 277 12.33 -15.02 -19.50
C ALA A 277 13.29 -15.30 -20.66
N GLY A 278 13.21 -14.51 -21.75
CA GLY A 278 14.07 -14.60 -22.92
C GLY A 278 14.15 -15.99 -23.56
N ASP A 279 14.78 -16.06 -24.74
CA ASP A 279 15.25 -17.34 -25.29
C ASP A 279 16.61 -17.74 -24.69
N ASP A 280 17.36 -16.75 -24.20
CA ASP A 280 18.65 -16.96 -23.55
C ASP A 280 18.46 -17.44 -22.11
N ARG A 281 18.85 -18.70 -21.85
CA ARG A 281 18.88 -19.34 -20.51
C ARG A 281 19.98 -18.77 -19.61
N SER A 282 20.12 -17.45 -19.57
CA SER A 282 21.09 -16.77 -18.73
C SER A 282 20.68 -16.87 -17.25
N GLN A 283 21.67 -16.88 -16.35
CA GLN A 283 21.43 -16.89 -14.90
C GLN A 283 20.68 -15.64 -14.43
N LEU A 284 20.90 -14.49 -15.05
CA LEU A 284 20.18 -13.26 -14.70
C LEU A 284 18.70 -13.34 -15.09
N SER A 285 18.38 -13.96 -16.22
CA SER A 285 16.98 -14.19 -16.63
C SER A 285 16.24 -15.07 -15.61
N SER A 286 16.85 -16.18 -15.17
CA SER A 286 16.22 -17.05 -14.17
C SER A 286 16.03 -16.34 -12.82
N VAL A 287 17.02 -15.54 -12.40
CA VAL A 287 16.95 -14.71 -11.19
C VAL A 287 15.78 -13.71 -11.28
N MET A 288 15.64 -12.99 -12.40
CA MET A 288 14.53 -12.06 -12.63
C MET A 288 13.16 -12.75 -12.66
N CYS A 289 13.04 -13.89 -13.36
CA CYS A 289 11.79 -14.67 -13.37
C CYS A 289 11.38 -15.10 -11.97
N VAL A 290 12.31 -15.57 -11.14
CA VAL A 290 11.99 -15.99 -9.77
C VAL A 290 11.60 -14.80 -8.91
N ALA A 291 12.25 -13.64 -9.04
CA ALA A 291 11.81 -12.44 -8.33
C ALA A 291 10.35 -12.08 -8.68
N LEU A 292 9.98 -12.14 -9.96
CA LEU A 292 8.60 -11.91 -10.40
C LEU A 292 7.62 -12.90 -9.76
N PHE A 293 7.92 -14.20 -9.83
CA PHE A 293 7.05 -15.24 -9.28
C PHE A 293 6.89 -15.09 -7.76
N MET A 294 7.99 -14.89 -7.04
CA MET A 294 7.98 -14.69 -5.58
C MET A 294 7.19 -13.45 -5.15
N GLU A 295 7.00 -12.49 -6.05
CA GLU A 295 6.23 -11.27 -5.83
C GLU A 295 4.85 -11.29 -6.53
N GLY A 296 4.34 -12.48 -6.84
CA GLY A 296 2.95 -12.67 -7.26
C GLY A 296 2.67 -12.37 -8.73
N PHE A 297 3.65 -12.57 -9.62
CA PHE A 297 3.42 -12.42 -11.07
C PHE A 297 2.18 -13.20 -11.54
N PRO A 298 1.28 -12.58 -12.31
CA PRO A 298 -0.02 -13.16 -12.65
C PRO A 298 0.08 -14.19 -13.79
N LEU A 299 0.67 -15.36 -13.51
CA LEU A 299 0.82 -16.45 -14.49
C LEU A 299 -0.52 -16.95 -15.07
N ASN A 300 -1.61 -16.79 -14.32
CA ASN A 300 -2.96 -17.13 -14.74
C ASN A 300 -3.50 -16.19 -15.84
N LEU A 301 -2.97 -14.97 -15.95
CA LEU A 301 -3.35 -13.99 -16.97
C LEU A 301 -2.55 -14.15 -18.29
N LEU A 302 -1.51 -14.98 -18.32
CA LEU A 302 -0.80 -15.33 -19.55
C LEU A 302 -1.71 -15.99 -20.58
N SER A 303 -1.41 -15.84 -21.87
CA SER A 303 -2.08 -16.61 -22.93
C SER A 303 -1.89 -18.10 -22.72
N ASP A 304 -2.85 -18.94 -23.16
CA ASP A 304 -2.77 -20.39 -22.98
C ASP A 304 -1.45 -20.98 -23.51
N ARG A 305 -0.97 -20.46 -24.65
CA ARG A 305 0.33 -20.80 -25.21
C ARG A 305 1.47 -20.41 -24.28
N MET A 306 1.48 -19.18 -23.77
CA MET A 306 2.57 -18.70 -22.92
C MET A 306 2.56 -19.36 -21.54
N ARG A 307 1.38 -19.55 -20.95
CA ARG A 307 1.19 -20.29 -19.71
C ARG A 307 1.73 -21.71 -19.84
N SER A 308 1.45 -22.40 -20.94
CA SER A 308 1.99 -23.74 -21.21
C SER A 308 3.53 -23.75 -21.29
N ILE A 309 4.12 -22.79 -22.02
CA ILE A 309 5.58 -22.64 -22.11
C ILE A 309 6.20 -22.36 -20.73
N ALA A 310 5.63 -21.43 -19.97
CA ALA A 310 6.09 -21.09 -18.63
C ALA A 310 6.02 -22.28 -17.69
N THR A 311 4.89 -22.98 -17.68
CA THR A 311 4.65 -24.19 -16.89
C THR A 311 5.69 -25.27 -17.22
N GLN A 312 5.91 -25.56 -18.50
CA GLN A 312 6.88 -26.55 -18.93
C GLN A 312 8.30 -26.16 -18.51
N ARG A 313 8.67 -24.89 -18.62
CA ARG A 313 9.99 -24.38 -18.22
C ARG A 313 10.22 -24.52 -16.71
N ILE A 314 9.28 -24.04 -15.90
CA ILE A 314 9.33 -24.14 -14.43
C ILE A 314 9.51 -25.61 -14.00
N PHE A 315 8.75 -26.53 -14.58
CA PHE A 315 8.87 -27.94 -14.24
C PHE A 315 10.18 -28.56 -14.71
N THR A 316 10.62 -28.27 -15.93
CA THR A 316 11.88 -28.80 -16.47
C THR A 316 13.06 -28.35 -15.61
N ASP A 317 13.08 -27.08 -15.21
CA ASP A 317 14.14 -26.52 -14.37
C ASP A 317 14.10 -27.12 -12.95
N TYR A 318 12.92 -27.34 -12.39
CA TYR A 318 12.75 -28.00 -11.09
C TYR A 318 13.22 -29.45 -11.10
N PHE A 319 12.79 -30.26 -12.07
CA PHE A 319 13.22 -31.65 -12.17
C PHE A 319 14.73 -31.78 -12.45
N GLY A 320 15.27 -30.92 -13.32
CA GLY A 320 16.72 -30.87 -13.55
C GLY A 320 17.49 -30.52 -12.28
N PHE A 321 16.97 -29.62 -11.44
CA PHE A 321 17.56 -29.31 -10.14
C PHE A 321 17.51 -30.49 -9.16
N LEU A 322 16.38 -31.20 -9.07
CA LEU A 322 16.26 -32.39 -8.23
C LEU A 322 17.26 -33.49 -8.62
N GLU A 323 17.51 -33.68 -9.92
CA GLU A 323 18.45 -34.69 -10.43
C GLU A 323 19.92 -34.31 -10.18
N GLY A 324 20.23 -33.01 -10.13
CA GLY A 324 21.58 -32.48 -9.88
C GLY A 324 21.87 -32.14 -8.41
N PHE A 325 20.95 -32.40 -7.48
CA PHE A 325 21.10 -32.03 -6.09
C PHE A 325 22.17 -32.90 -5.39
N ASP A 326 23.28 -32.27 -5.00
CA ASP A 326 24.35 -32.85 -4.19
C ASP A 326 24.80 -31.80 -3.16
N ASP A 327 25.03 -32.22 -1.91
CA ASP A 327 25.53 -31.37 -0.82
C ASP A 327 26.87 -30.72 -1.21
N LYS A 328 27.72 -31.43 -1.97
CA LYS A 328 28.98 -30.88 -2.49
C LYS A 328 28.78 -29.77 -3.52
N SER A 329 27.75 -29.88 -4.36
CA SER A 329 27.47 -28.86 -5.38
C SER A 329 26.94 -27.59 -4.75
N MET A 330 26.18 -27.71 -3.65
CA MET A 330 25.72 -26.57 -2.86
C MET A 330 26.86 -25.84 -2.16
N ARG A 331 27.75 -26.55 -1.46
CA ARG A 331 28.90 -25.94 -0.76
C ARG A 331 29.93 -25.31 -1.70
N ALA A 332 30.00 -25.80 -2.94
CA ALA A 332 30.81 -25.19 -3.99
C ALA A 332 30.14 -23.97 -4.64
N CYS A 333 28.83 -23.81 -4.45
CA CYS A 333 28.04 -22.71 -4.99
C CYS A 333 28.17 -21.50 -4.07
N ASN A 334 29.16 -20.64 -4.35
CA ASN A 334 29.27 -19.33 -3.71
C ASN A 334 28.24 -18.31 -4.24
N SER A 335 27.39 -18.70 -5.20
CA SER A 335 26.38 -17.82 -5.78
C SER A 335 25.07 -17.93 -4.99
N GLY A 336 24.47 -16.79 -4.65
CA GLY A 336 23.16 -16.71 -3.99
C GLY A 336 21.98 -17.22 -4.84
N VAL A 337 22.21 -18.09 -5.82
CA VAL A 337 21.27 -18.59 -6.84
C VAL A 337 20.91 -20.06 -6.61
N TYR A 338 21.52 -20.74 -5.64
CA TYR A 338 21.26 -22.16 -5.42
C TYR A 338 19.80 -22.39 -4.99
N GLY A 339 19.10 -23.24 -5.74
CA GLY A 339 17.71 -23.60 -5.47
C GLY A 339 16.65 -22.68 -6.08
N VAL A 340 17.04 -21.70 -6.92
CA VAL A 340 16.11 -20.87 -7.72
C VAL A 340 14.92 -21.66 -8.31
N PRO A 341 15.10 -22.86 -8.92
CA PRO A 341 13.97 -23.64 -9.43
C PRO A 341 12.95 -24.08 -8.37
N VAL A 342 13.36 -24.30 -7.13
CA VAL A 342 12.46 -24.63 -6.00
C VAL A 342 11.59 -23.43 -5.65
N PHE A 343 12.19 -22.24 -5.51
CA PHE A 343 11.44 -21.00 -5.25
C PHE A 343 10.50 -20.64 -6.42
N ALA A 344 10.97 -20.84 -7.66
CA ALA A 344 10.17 -20.62 -8.86
C ALA A 344 8.88 -21.45 -8.84
N LEU A 345 9.02 -22.75 -8.59
CA LEU A 345 7.89 -23.67 -8.54
C LEU A 345 6.97 -23.32 -7.37
N SER A 346 7.51 -23.20 -6.16
CA SER A 346 6.73 -22.88 -4.95
C SER A 346 5.84 -21.65 -5.15
N ALA A 347 6.41 -20.56 -5.66
CA ALA A 347 5.69 -19.31 -5.88
C ALA A 347 4.65 -19.40 -7.01
N SER A 348 4.86 -20.28 -8.00
CA SER A 348 3.97 -20.41 -9.17
C SER A 348 2.76 -21.33 -8.94
N LEU A 349 2.82 -22.24 -7.96
CA LEU A 349 1.82 -23.31 -7.80
C LEU A 349 0.38 -22.81 -7.61
N GLN A 350 0.19 -21.73 -6.84
CA GLN A 350 -1.14 -21.17 -6.58
C GLN A 350 -1.81 -20.65 -7.88
N SER A 351 -1.01 -20.11 -8.79
CA SER A 351 -1.49 -19.50 -10.03
C SER A 351 -1.70 -20.51 -11.17
N LEU A 352 -0.95 -21.60 -11.18
CA LEU A 352 -0.91 -22.52 -12.32
C LEU A 352 -2.11 -23.48 -12.36
N GLN A 353 -2.77 -23.78 -11.23
CA GLN A 353 -3.92 -24.72 -11.15
C GLN A 353 -3.74 -26.03 -11.96
N VAL A 354 -2.50 -26.46 -12.22
CA VAL A 354 -2.23 -27.62 -13.07
C VAL A 354 -2.24 -28.88 -12.22
N SER A 355 -3.04 -29.87 -12.61
CA SER A 355 -2.90 -31.24 -12.14
C SER A 355 -1.58 -31.79 -12.66
N MET A 356 -0.64 -32.04 -11.75
CA MET A 356 0.72 -32.45 -12.10
C MET A 356 0.79 -33.97 -12.19
N PRO A 357 0.94 -34.57 -13.39
CA PRO A 357 0.81 -36.02 -13.51
C PRO A 357 2.01 -36.79 -12.92
N ASN A 358 3.17 -36.13 -12.75
CA ASN A 358 4.44 -36.82 -12.50
C ASN A 358 5.34 -36.09 -11.49
N ILE A 359 4.81 -35.59 -10.36
CA ILE A 359 5.72 -35.37 -9.21
C ILE A 359 5.86 -36.65 -8.42
N ASP A 360 7.05 -37.21 -8.59
CA ASP A 360 7.54 -38.44 -8.01
C ASP A 360 7.85 -38.30 -6.51
N ALA A 361 8.01 -39.45 -5.85
CA ALA A 361 8.72 -39.62 -4.58
C ALA A 361 10.08 -38.88 -4.49
N LYS A 362 10.66 -38.45 -5.63
CA LYS A 362 11.86 -37.61 -5.69
C LYS A 362 11.73 -36.33 -4.85
N THR A 363 10.58 -35.67 -4.84
CA THR A 363 10.38 -34.44 -4.03
C THR A 363 10.44 -34.75 -2.54
N LEU A 364 9.89 -35.89 -2.11
CA LEU A 364 9.96 -36.34 -0.70
C LEU A 364 11.38 -36.76 -0.31
N LYS A 365 12.11 -37.44 -1.20
CA LYS A 365 13.52 -37.80 -1.01
C LYS A 365 14.41 -36.55 -0.93
N PHE A 366 14.12 -35.55 -1.74
CA PHE A 366 14.78 -34.24 -1.69
C PHE A 366 14.54 -33.55 -0.34
N LEU A 367 13.30 -33.49 0.13
CA LEU A 367 12.97 -32.97 1.46
C LEU A 367 13.71 -33.74 2.57
N GLY A 368 13.72 -35.07 2.53
CA GLY A 368 14.47 -35.91 3.47
C GLY A 368 15.97 -35.59 3.47
N SER A 369 16.55 -35.35 2.28
CA SER A 369 17.95 -34.95 2.13
C SER A 369 18.23 -33.57 2.73
N ILE A 370 17.33 -32.59 2.54
CA ILE A 370 17.44 -31.26 3.19
C ILE A 370 17.42 -31.40 4.71
N ILE A 371 16.48 -32.17 5.26
CA ILE A 371 16.35 -32.40 6.70
C ILE A 371 17.63 -33.02 7.26
N HIS A 372 18.19 -34.02 6.58
CA HIS A 372 19.44 -34.66 6.97
C HIS A 372 20.63 -33.69 6.94
N ASN A 373 20.79 -32.94 5.85
CA ASN A 373 21.91 -32.02 5.65
C ASN A 373 21.85 -30.83 6.61
N TYR A 374 20.66 -30.28 6.89
CA TYR A 374 20.48 -29.20 7.86
C TYR A 374 21.00 -29.60 9.25
N ARG A 375 20.68 -30.83 9.69
CA ARG A 375 21.11 -31.33 11.00
C ARG A 375 22.63 -31.53 11.11
N ASN A 376 23.26 -31.95 10.02
CA ASN A 376 24.68 -32.30 10.00
C ASN A 376 25.59 -31.11 9.66
N THR A 377 25.01 -30.00 9.21
CA THR A 377 25.75 -28.79 8.87
C THR A 377 25.99 -27.95 10.11
N LEU A 378 27.24 -27.53 10.33
CA LEU A 378 27.61 -26.59 11.41
C LEU A 378 27.71 -25.13 10.91
N ASP A 379 27.82 -24.91 9.61
CA ASP A 379 27.90 -23.58 9.02
C ASP A 379 26.54 -22.88 8.97
N GLN A 380 26.46 -21.68 9.56
CA GLN A 380 25.21 -20.96 9.73
C GLN A 380 24.63 -20.43 8.41
N LEU A 381 25.48 -20.06 7.45
CA LEU A 381 25.05 -19.59 6.14
C LEU A 381 24.45 -20.74 5.33
N THR A 382 25.10 -21.90 5.35
CA THR A 382 24.62 -23.13 4.70
C THR A 382 23.30 -23.61 5.33
N LYS A 383 23.16 -23.50 6.66
CA LYS A 383 21.89 -23.76 7.35
C LYS A 383 20.76 -22.84 6.91
N ASP A 384 21.02 -21.53 6.79
CA ASP A 384 20.01 -20.56 6.32
C ASP A 384 19.48 -20.92 4.93
N HIS A 385 20.36 -21.37 4.02
CA HIS A 385 19.95 -21.85 2.70
C HIS A 385 19.09 -23.12 2.77
N TYR A 386 19.49 -24.10 3.58
CA TYR A 386 18.67 -25.29 3.79
C TYR A 386 17.32 -24.98 4.44
N CYS A 387 17.26 -24.01 5.37
CA CYS A 387 16.00 -23.52 5.93
C CYS A 387 15.07 -22.96 4.86
N LYS A 388 15.58 -22.11 3.97
CA LYS A 388 14.79 -21.55 2.88
C LYS A 388 14.28 -22.66 1.94
N LEU A 389 15.15 -23.59 1.53
CA LEU A 389 14.75 -24.72 0.70
C LEU A 389 13.74 -25.64 1.38
N LEU A 390 13.93 -25.90 2.69
CA LEU A 390 13.01 -26.66 3.51
C LEU A 390 11.62 -26.01 3.48
N SER A 391 11.55 -24.70 3.75
CA SER A 391 10.31 -23.94 3.76
C SER A 391 9.59 -24.03 2.42
N GLU A 392 10.27 -23.74 1.30
CA GLU A 392 9.63 -23.78 -0.02
C GLU A 392 9.22 -25.20 -0.43
N THR A 393 10.02 -26.21 -0.10
CA THR A 393 9.68 -27.61 -0.42
C THR A 393 8.44 -28.08 0.34
N LEU A 394 8.26 -27.64 1.60
CA LEU A 394 7.03 -27.87 2.36
C LEU A 394 5.83 -27.21 1.66
N GLY A 395 5.99 -25.98 1.16
CA GLY A 395 4.97 -25.28 0.38
C GLY A 395 4.62 -26.03 -0.92
N ILE A 396 5.61 -26.54 -1.64
CA ILE A 396 5.41 -27.37 -2.83
C ILE A 396 4.56 -28.61 -2.51
N ILE A 397 4.93 -29.37 -1.47
CA ILE A 397 4.24 -30.60 -1.08
C ILE A 397 2.81 -30.31 -0.60
N SER A 398 2.57 -29.20 0.10
CA SER A 398 1.22 -28.78 0.53
C SER A 398 0.22 -28.62 -0.62
N ASN A 399 0.70 -28.32 -1.82
CA ASN A 399 -0.12 -28.19 -3.03
C ASN A 399 -0.28 -29.52 -3.79
N MET A 400 0.35 -30.62 -3.35
CA MET A 400 0.43 -31.89 -4.05
C MET A 400 -0.19 -33.03 -3.25
N LYS A 401 -1.53 -33.09 -3.29
CA LYS A 401 -2.33 -34.03 -2.50
C LYS A 401 -1.91 -35.49 -2.63
N HIS A 402 -1.50 -35.92 -3.82
CA HIS A 402 -1.10 -37.31 -4.08
C HIS A 402 0.18 -37.74 -3.34
N LEU A 403 1.05 -36.78 -2.95
CA LEU A 403 2.28 -37.09 -2.22
C LEU A 403 2.00 -37.59 -0.80
N TYR A 404 0.87 -37.21 -0.19
CA TYR A 404 0.51 -37.65 1.16
C TYR A 404 0.20 -39.14 1.25
N ALA A 405 -0.08 -39.80 0.13
CA ALA A 405 -0.28 -41.25 0.05
C ALA A 405 1.03 -42.03 -0.19
N ALA A 406 2.16 -41.35 -0.42
CA ALA A 406 3.44 -42.01 -0.70
C ALA A 406 4.06 -42.62 0.57
N VAL A 407 4.77 -43.73 0.41
CA VAL A 407 5.42 -44.45 1.52
C VAL A 407 6.50 -43.60 2.17
N GLU A 408 7.24 -42.82 1.37
CA GLU A 408 8.31 -41.93 1.85
C GLU A 408 7.79 -40.78 2.76
N MET A 409 6.47 -40.51 2.77
CA MET A 409 5.89 -39.45 3.60
C MET A 409 6.08 -39.72 5.09
N GLU A 410 6.07 -40.99 5.51
CA GLU A 410 6.29 -41.36 6.92
C GLU A 410 7.68 -40.93 7.41
N GLU A 411 8.72 -41.19 6.62
CA GLU A 411 10.09 -40.78 6.93
C GLU A 411 10.22 -39.25 7.03
N VAL A 412 9.53 -38.53 6.13
CA VAL A 412 9.48 -37.06 6.14
C VAL A 412 8.85 -36.53 7.43
N ILE A 413 7.70 -37.08 7.85
CA ILE A 413 7.00 -36.65 9.07
C ILE A 413 7.89 -36.86 10.30
N LEU A 414 8.52 -38.04 10.41
CA LEU A 414 9.44 -38.34 11.51
C LEU A 414 10.68 -37.41 11.47
N GLY A 415 11.17 -37.11 10.26
CA GLY A 415 12.21 -36.12 10.02
C GLY A 415 11.82 -34.71 10.51
N LEU A 416 10.60 -34.25 10.23
CA LEU A 416 10.13 -32.95 10.68
C LEU A 416 9.95 -32.90 12.19
N LYS A 417 9.34 -33.92 12.82
CA LYS A 417 9.25 -34.01 14.30
C LYS A 417 10.63 -33.89 14.94
N SER A 418 11.60 -34.66 14.46
CA SER A 418 12.94 -34.62 15.04
C SER A 418 13.67 -33.32 14.73
N LEU A 419 13.35 -32.60 13.65
CA LEU A 419 13.94 -31.30 13.37
C LEU A 419 13.41 -30.18 14.27
N PHE A 420 12.09 -30.12 14.45
CA PHE A 420 11.39 -29.01 15.14
C PHE A 420 11.16 -29.24 16.64
N ILE A 421 11.14 -30.49 17.12
CA ILE A 421 10.68 -30.82 18.48
C ILE A 421 11.74 -31.54 19.31
N SER A 422 12.34 -32.61 18.77
CA SER A 422 13.09 -33.58 19.59
C SER A 422 14.60 -33.70 19.26
N GLY A 423 15.11 -32.96 18.29
CA GLY A 423 16.52 -32.98 17.89
C GLY A 423 17.35 -31.84 18.46
N SER A 424 18.67 -31.90 18.24
CA SER A 424 19.63 -30.85 18.62
C SER A 424 19.33 -29.48 17.97
N THR A 425 18.49 -29.46 16.94
CA THR A 425 18.05 -28.28 16.20
C THR A 425 16.73 -27.69 16.71
N ALA A 426 16.05 -28.30 17.68
CA ALA A 426 14.73 -27.84 18.13
C ALA A 426 14.75 -26.44 18.77
N SER A 427 15.90 -25.99 19.29
CA SER A 427 16.10 -24.63 19.80
C SER A 427 16.61 -23.65 18.75
N ASP A 428 16.77 -24.07 17.50
CA ASP A 428 17.30 -23.23 16.42
C ASP A 428 16.24 -22.23 15.95
N THR A 429 16.50 -20.94 16.19
CA THR A 429 15.56 -19.86 15.87
C THR A 429 15.38 -19.67 14.36
N GLN A 430 16.27 -20.19 13.52
CA GLN A 430 16.12 -20.10 12.06
C GLN A 430 14.94 -20.91 11.52
N LEU A 431 14.59 -22.02 12.19
CA LEU A 431 13.47 -22.88 11.79
C LEU A 431 12.11 -22.18 11.89
N TYR A 432 12.01 -21.06 12.63
CA TYR A 432 10.78 -20.26 12.68
C TYR A 432 10.34 -19.77 11.29
N GLN A 433 11.28 -19.53 10.37
CA GLN A 433 10.97 -19.11 9.00
C GLN A 433 10.22 -20.19 8.19
N CYS A 434 10.33 -21.46 8.60
CA CYS A 434 9.66 -22.58 7.94
C CYS A 434 8.24 -22.83 8.47
N LYS A 435 7.88 -22.29 9.65
CA LYS A 435 6.60 -22.56 10.31
C LYS A 435 5.37 -22.22 9.47
N PRO A 436 5.35 -21.15 8.65
CA PRO A 436 4.20 -20.90 7.77
C PRO A 436 3.93 -22.04 6.78
N ASN A 437 4.94 -22.47 6.03
CA ASN A 437 4.79 -23.55 5.07
C ASN A 437 4.69 -24.93 5.75
N LEU A 438 5.24 -25.08 6.96
CA LEU A 438 5.00 -26.25 7.79
C LEU A 438 3.51 -26.35 8.17
N ALA A 439 2.86 -25.25 8.57
CA ALA A 439 1.43 -25.27 8.87
C ALA A 439 0.60 -25.71 7.66
N LEU A 440 0.93 -25.21 6.46
CA LEU A 440 0.29 -25.66 5.20
C LEU A 440 0.54 -27.15 4.91
N PHE A 441 1.77 -27.62 5.11
CA PHE A 441 2.12 -29.04 4.95
C PHE A 441 1.34 -29.92 5.93
N VAL A 442 1.30 -29.55 7.21
CA VAL A 442 0.62 -30.33 8.24
C VAL A 442 -0.89 -30.36 7.96
N ALA A 443 -1.49 -29.27 7.46
CA ALA A 443 -2.88 -29.26 7.00
C ALA A 443 -3.16 -30.33 5.92
N GLY A 444 -2.21 -30.51 4.99
CA GLY A 444 -2.29 -31.49 3.91
C GLY A 444 -2.29 -32.95 4.37
N LEU A 445 -1.85 -33.23 5.61
CA LEU A 445 -1.92 -34.57 6.21
C LEU A 445 -3.37 -35.08 6.34
N GLY A 446 -4.37 -34.22 6.19
CA GLY A 446 -5.78 -34.65 6.11
C GLY A 446 -6.09 -35.47 4.85
N HIS A 447 -5.15 -35.56 3.90
CA HIS A 447 -5.23 -36.45 2.74
C HIS A 447 -4.56 -37.82 2.97
N MET A 448 -3.95 -38.03 4.13
CA MET A 448 -3.27 -39.28 4.48
C MET A 448 -4.20 -40.19 5.29
N GLU A 449 -4.15 -41.50 5.04
CA GLU A 449 -4.74 -42.48 5.95
C GLU A 449 -3.86 -42.60 7.21
N ILE A 450 -4.45 -42.24 8.35
CA ILE A 450 -3.84 -42.31 9.67
C ILE A 450 -4.39 -43.57 10.35
N THR A 451 -3.53 -44.57 10.53
CA THR A 451 -3.90 -45.85 11.14
C THR A 451 -4.16 -45.68 12.65
N GLU A 452 -5.23 -46.30 13.13
CA GLU A 452 -5.71 -46.19 14.52
C GLU A 452 -4.88 -47.04 15.49
N SER A 453 -3.58 -46.73 15.61
CA SER A 453 -2.67 -47.40 16.54
C SER A 453 -1.94 -46.38 17.40
N ASP A 454 -2.14 -46.47 18.71
CA ASP A 454 -1.47 -45.62 19.71
C ASP A 454 0.05 -45.91 19.80
N GLU A 455 0.52 -47.00 19.21
CA GLU A 455 1.94 -47.37 19.13
C GLU A 455 2.62 -46.88 17.84
N SER A 456 1.89 -46.24 16.93
CA SER A 456 2.48 -45.79 15.66
C SER A 456 3.27 -44.49 15.83
N ALA A 457 4.59 -44.57 15.62
CA ALA A 457 5.50 -43.42 15.69
C ALA A 457 5.08 -42.28 14.74
N LYS A 458 4.51 -42.63 13.59
CA LYS A 458 3.91 -41.70 12.62
C LYS A 458 2.79 -40.86 13.25
N CYS A 459 1.80 -41.49 13.91
CA CYS A 459 0.67 -40.77 14.50
C CYS A 459 1.12 -39.84 15.64
N SER A 460 2.00 -40.32 16.52
CA SER A 460 2.63 -39.49 17.57
C SER A 460 3.32 -38.27 16.96
N ALA A 461 4.05 -38.43 15.86
CA ALA A 461 4.74 -37.34 15.20
C ALA A 461 3.81 -36.29 14.59
N VAL A 462 2.70 -36.71 13.99
CA VAL A 462 1.69 -35.78 13.47
C VAL A 462 1.09 -34.95 14.60
N TRP A 463 0.70 -35.58 15.72
CA TRP A 463 0.07 -34.87 16.85
C TRP A 463 1.01 -33.88 17.50
N GLU A 464 2.26 -34.27 17.69
CA GLU A 464 3.28 -33.39 18.26
C GLU A 464 3.57 -32.17 17.38
N LEU A 465 3.58 -32.33 16.04
CA LEU A 465 3.74 -31.21 15.11
C LEU A 465 2.56 -30.22 15.19
N TYR A 466 1.33 -30.72 15.28
CA TYR A 466 0.14 -29.87 15.50
C TYR A 466 0.21 -29.14 16.84
N HIS A 467 0.53 -29.85 17.93
CA HIS A 467 0.67 -29.23 19.24
C HIS A 467 1.76 -28.16 19.28
N MET A 468 2.87 -28.36 18.57
CA MET A 468 3.92 -27.35 18.46
C MET A 468 3.40 -26.08 17.77
N LEU A 469 2.71 -26.22 16.63
CA LEU A 469 2.16 -25.08 15.89
C LEU A 469 1.05 -24.33 16.66
N LEU A 470 0.18 -25.05 17.37
CA LEU A 470 -0.89 -24.45 18.17
C LEU A 470 -0.39 -23.74 19.43
N ARG A 471 0.85 -24.02 19.86
CA ARG A 471 1.52 -23.34 20.97
C ARG A 471 2.31 -22.09 20.54
N GLU A 472 2.30 -21.72 19.27
CA GLU A 472 2.97 -20.51 18.80
C GLU A 472 2.33 -19.24 19.38
N GLN A 473 3.17 -18.25 19.66
CA GLN A 473 2.74 -16.98 20.26
C GLN A 473 2.46 -15.87 19.23
N HIS A 474 3.02 -16.00 18.02
CA HIS A 474 2.84 -14.98 16.99
C HIS A 474 1.42 -15.08 16.40
N TRP A 475 0.64 -13.98 16.48
CA TRP A 475 -0.76 -13.96 16.06
C TRP A 475 -0.97 -14.54 14.64
N ALA A 476 -0.12 -14.18 13.67
CA ALA A 476 -0.26 -14.70 12.31
C ALA A 476 0.00 -16.22 12.22
N LEU A 477 0.94 -16.74 13.03
CA LEU A 477 1.27 -18.17 13.04
C LEU A 477 0.18 -18.98 13.73
N ILE A 478 -0.36 -18.50 14.85
CA ILE A 478 -1.46 -19.21 15.54
C ILE A 478 -2.73 -19.22 14.70
N HIS A 479 -3.06 -18.12 14.01
CA HIS A 479 -4.18 -18.08 13.07
C HIS A 479 -3.98 -19.07 11.92
N LEU A 480 -2.77 -19.14 11.35
CA LEU A 480 -2.44 -20.10 10.31
C LEU A 480 -2.51 -21.54 10.81
N ALA A 481 -2.02 -21.82 12.03
CA ALA A 481 -2.09 -23.13 12.66
C ALA A 481 -3.53 -23.56 12.93
N ILE A 482 -4.39 -22.65 13.39
CA ILE A 482 -5.83 -22.90 13.60
C ILE A 482 -6.51 -23.19 12.25
N ALA A 483 -6.21 -22.39 11.21
CA ALA A 483 -6.77 -22.62 9.87
C ALA A 483 -6.33 -23.96 9.28
N ALA A 484 -5.04 -24.29 9.43
CA ALA A 484 -4.46 -25.58 9.03
C ALA A 484 -5.14 -26.75 9.75
N PHE A 485 -5.30 -26.65 11.07
CA PHE A 485 -5.98 -27.64 11.88
C PHE A 485 -7.46 -27.79 11.48
N GLY A 486 -8.16 -26.69 11.20
CA GLY A 486 -9.53 -26.73 10.70
C GLY A 486 -9.66 -27.45 9.36
N TYR A 487 -8.71 -27.22 8.43
CA TYR A 487 -8.67 -27.93 7.15
C TYR A 487 -8.48 -29.45 7.32
N PHE A 488 -7.59 -29.83 8.23
CA PHE A 488 -7.35 -31.22 8.60
C PHE A 488 -8.57 -31.85 9.26
N ALA A 489 -9.14 -31.18 10.26
CA ALA A 489 -10.29 -31.64 11.02
C ALA A 489 -11.52 -31.93 10.14
N ALA A 490 -11.76 -31.08 9.13
CA ALA A 490 -12.84 -31.30 8.16
C ALA A 490 -12.70 -32.60 7.34
N ARG A 491 -11.56 -33.29 7.38
CA ARG A 491 -11.24 -34.50 6.61
C ARG A 491 -10.86 -35.70 7.50
N THR A 492 -11.00 -35.56 8.81
CA THR A 492 -10.65 -36.57 9.80
C THR A 492 -11.88 -36.86 10.66
N SER A 493 -12.07 -38.11 11.06
CA SER A 493 -13.25 -38.46 11.86
C SER A 493 -13.18 -37.84 13.26
N CYS A 494 -14.34 -37.50 13.84
CA CYS A 494 -14.40 -36.94 15.20
C CYS A 494 -13.68 -37.83 16.23
N ASN A 495 -13.83 -39.16 16.11
CA ASN A 495 -13.14 -40.13 16.96
C ASN A 495 -11.60 -40.03 16.85
N GLN A 496 -11.09 -39.77 15.65
CA GLN A 496 -9.66 -39.59 15.43
C GLN A 496 -9.17 -38.24 15.96
N LEU A 497 -9.98 -37.17 15.84
CA LEU A 497 -9.61 -35.82 16.22
C LEU A 497 -9.30 -35.66 17.71
N TRP A 498 -9.97 -36.42 18.59
CA TRP A 498 -9.72 -36.39 20.04
C TRP A 498 -8.26 -36.68 20.42
N ARG A 499 -7.52 -37.42 19.58
CA ARG A 499 -6.10 -37.73 19.79
C ARG A 499 -5.16 -36.58 19.44
N PHE A 500 -5.65 -35.59 18.68
CA PHE A 500 -4.92 -34.40 18.24
C PHE A 500 -5.19 -33.19 19.16
N VAL A 501 -5.97 -33.41 20.23
CA VAL A 501 -6.13 -32.45 21.32
C VAL A 501 -5.14 -32.83 22.43
N PRO A 502 -4.46 -31.87 23.07
CA PRO A 502 -3.48 -32.16 24.11
C PRO A 502 -4.04 -33.06 25.23
N GLN A 503 -3.18 -33.88 25.83
CA GLN A 503 -3.56 -34.93 26.81
C GLN A 503 -4.56 -34.46 27.89
N THR A 504 -4.48 -33.21 28.33
CA THR A 504 -5.42 -32.64 29.32
C THR A 504 -6.87 -32.58 28.85
N ALA A 505 -7.12 -32.38 27.56
CA ALA A 505 -8.45 -32.37 26.96
C ALA A 505 -8.88 -33.77 26.49
N ALA A 506 -7.95 -34.61 26.03
CA ALA A 506 -8.23 -36.02 25.72
C ALA A 506 -8.67 -36.81 26.97
N LEU A 507 -8.14 -36.49 28.16
CA LEU A 507 -8.56 -37.10 29.42
C LEU A 507 -10.04 -36.83 29.78
N SER A 508 -10.65 -35.72 29.29
CA SER A 508 -12.08 -35.45 29.54
C SER A 508 -12.99 -36.32 28.67
N TYR A 509 -12.51 -36.78 27.51
CA TYR A 509 -13.19 -37.75 26.65
C TYR A 509 -13.24 -39.13 27.31
N ASP A 510 -12.10 -39.65 27.76
CA ASP A 510 -11.97 -40.97 28.41
C ASP A 510 -12.83 -41.12 29.67
N LEU A 511 -13.04 -40.04 30.43
CA LEU A 511 -13.86 -40.05 31.64
C LEU A 511 -15.38 -40.12 31.39
N SER A 512 -15.82 -39.88 30.16
CA SER A 512 -17.23 -39.61 29.87
C SER A 512 -17.98 -40.69 29.10
N GLY A 513 -17.28 -41.61 28.44
CA GLY A 513 -17.85 -42.81 27.81
C GLY A 513 -18.97 -42.61 26.77
N ASN A 514 -19.32 -41.37 26.40
CA ASN A 514 -20.37 -41.04 25.44
C ASN A 514 -19.80 -40.75 24.04
N GLU A 515 -20.60 -41.01 23.00
CA GLU A 515 -20.23 -40.78 21.59
C GLU A 515 -19.65 -39.38 21.36
N ALA A 516 -18.60 -39.31 20.56
CA ALA A 516 -17.87 -38.11 20.22
C ALA A 516 -18.77 -37.06 19.53
N ASN A 517 -19.22 -36.04 20.28
CA ASN A 517 -19.97 -34.90 19.74
C ASN A 517 -19.02 -33.75 19.35
N GLU A 518 -19.22 -33.18 18.16
CA GLU A 518 -18.48 -32.05 17.59
C GLU A 518 -18.48 -30.81 18.50
N GLU A 519 -19.63 -30.46 19.08
CA GLU A 519 -19.75 -29.31 19.99
C GLU A 519 -18.84 -29.44 21.22
N ARG A 520 -18.72 -30.67 21.73
CA ARG A 520 -17.89 -30.96 22.90
C ARG A 520 -16.40 -30.87 22.58
N PHE A 521 -15.99 -31.40 21.43
CA PHE A 521 -14.63 -31.27 20.94
C PHE A 521 -14.23 -29.79 20.80
N MET A 522 -15.10 -28.98 20.17
CA MET A 522 -14.83 -27.55 19.97
C MET A 522 -14.74 -26.79 21.30
N SER A 523 -15.58 -27.12 22.28
CA SER A 523 -15.52 -26.53 23.63
C SER A 523 -14.20 -26.82 24.35
N GLU A 524 -13.72 -28.06 24.28
CA GLU A 524 -12.47 -28.48 24.94
C GLU A 524 -11.23 -27.90 24.25
N LEU A 525 -11.23 -27.87 22.91
CA LEU A 525 -10.18 -27.20 22.12
C LEU A 525 -10.11 -25.71 22.44
N LYS A 526 -11.27 -25.05 22.55
CA LYS A 526 -11.36 -23.63 22.94
C LYS A 526 -10.79 -23.41 24.35
N ALA A 527 -11.21 -24.20 25.33
CA ALA A 527 -10.72 -24.10 26.70
C ALA A 527 -9.20 -24.30 26.80
N PHE A 528 -8.63 -25.19 25.98
CA PHE A 528 -7.18 -25.36 25.87
C PHE A 528 -6.49 -24.10 25.32
N LEU A 529 -6.96 -23.56 24.19
CA LEU A 529 -6.39 -22.35 23.58
C LEU A 529 -6.49 -21.14 24.54
N GLU A 530 -7.59 -21.02 25.26
CA GLU A 530 -7.79 -20.00 26.31
C GLU A 530 -6.84 -20.20 27.49
N LYS A 531 -6.57 -21.45 27.90
CA LYS A 531 -5.61 -21.75 28.96
C LYS A 531 -4.17 -21.44 28.56
N GLU A 532 -3.76 -21.80 27.34
CA GLU A 532 -2.41 -21.49 26.83
C GLU A 532 -2.20 -19.98 26.69
N THR A 533 -3.23 -19.24 26.26
CA THR A 533 -3.19 -17.77 26.23
C THR A 533 -3.19 -17.16 27.64
N ALA A 534 -3.90 -17.75 28.61
CA ALA A 534 -3.97 -17.26 30.00
C ALA A 534 -2.70 -17.53 30.83
N LEU A 535 -1.85 -18.48 30.44
CA LEU A 535 -0.57 -18.78 31.12
C LEU A 535 0.53 -17.74 30.84
N LEU A 536 0.25 -16.67 30.09
CA LEU A 536 1.26 -15.77 29.57
C LEU A 536 1.17 -14.34 30.15
N THR A 537 2.20 -13.97 30.93
CA THR A 537 2.66 -12.59 31.09
C THR A 537 3.36 -12.15 29.81
N ILE A 538 2.70 -11.28 29.04
CA ILE A 538 3.24 -10.66 27.82
C ILE A 538 4.48 -9.85 28.21
N THR A 539 5.67 -10.39 27.93
CA THR A 539 6.92 -9.61 27.94
C THR A 539 7.54 -9.79 26.56
N PRO A 540 7.43 -8.82 25.64
CA PRO A 540 8.06 -8.92 24.32
C PRO A 540 9.57 -9.13 24.48
N SER A 541 10.16 -9.95 23.61
CA SER A 541 11.59 -10.27 23.72
C SER A 541 12.43 -9.02 23.44
N SER A 542 13.53 -8.84 24.20
CA SER A 542 14.42 -7.68 24.02
C SER A 542 15.00 -7.59 22.61
N GLU A 543 15.07 -8.71 21.90
CA GLU A 543 15.59 -8.81 20.54
C GLU A 543 14.58 -8.29 19.51
N GLN A 544 13.29 -8.59 19.67
CA GLN A 544 12.21 -8.03 18.83
C GLN A 544 12.02 -6.53 19.05
N LEU A 545 12.08 -6.09 20.32
CA LEU A 545 12.11 -4.67 20.67
C LEU A 545 13.36 -3.99 20.10
N GLY A 546 14.51 -4.65 20.16
CA GLY A 546 15.77 -4.16 19.59
C GLY A 546 15.71 -3.99 18.07
N LEU A 547 15.08 -4.91 17.35
CA LEU A 547 14.86 -4.81 15.91
C LEU A 547 13.91 -3.67 15.56
N LEU A 548 12.78 -3.53 16.25
CA LEU A 548 11.84 -2.42 16.03
C LEU A 548 12.46 -1.05 16.36
N VAL A 549 13.25 -0.97 17.43
CA VAL A 549 14.00 0.25 17.77
C VAL A 549 15.06 0.55 16.71
N ARG A 550 15.76 -0.47 16.20
CA ARG A 550 16.75 -0.29 15.13
C ARG A 550 16.11 0.17 13.83
N ASP A 551 14.97 -0.42 13.45
CA ASP A 551 14.20 -0.02 12.27
C ASP A 551 13.64 1.39 12.43
N GLY A 552 13.12 1.74 13.61
CA GLY A 552 12.67 3.08 13.95
C GLY A 552 13.81 4.12 13.93
N LEU A 553 15.01 3.74 14.40
CA LEU A 553 16.20 4.60 14.34
C LEU A 553 16.73 4.76 12.91
N MET A 554 16.72 3.70 12.10
CA MET A 554 17.08 3.78 10.69
C MET A 554 16.08 4.65 9.91
N LEU A 555 14.78 4.52 10.18
CA LEU A 555 13.75 5.36 9.59
C LEU A 555 13.98 6.83 9.98
N LYS A 556 14.25 7.11 11.25
CA LYS A 556 14.58 8.46 11.74
C LYS A 556 15.84 9.03 11.08
N GLU A 557 16.86 8.21 10.86
CA GLU A 557 18.10 8.64 10.22
C GLU A 557 17.95 8.85 8.70
N VAL A 558 17.12 8.03 8.05
CA VAL A 558 16.76 8.18 6.63
C VAL A 558 15.95 9.46 6.42
N VAL A 559 14.94 9.72 7.27
CA VAL A 559 14.16 10.96 7.25
C VAL A 559 15.09 12.18 7.45
N ARG A 560 16.01 12.13 8.42
CA ARG A 560 16.99 13.20 8.64
C ARG A 560 17.91 13.43 7.43
N LYS A 561 18.35 12.35 6.76
CA LYS A 561 19.19 12.45 5.56
C LYS A 561 18.44 13.07 4.38
N PHE A 562 17.15 12.80 4.22
CA PHE A 562 16.33 13.49 3.22
C PHE A 562 16.19 14.99 3.52
N SER A 563 16.04 15.37 4.79
CA SER A 563 16.03 16.79 5.21
C SER A 563 17.36 17.52 4.97
N GLU A 564 18.50 16.80 4.97
CA GLU A 564 19.84 17.39 4.82
C GLU A 564 20.34 17.44 3.36
N ILE A 565 19.73 16.70 2.43
CA ILE A 565 20.14 16.65 1.01
C ILE A 565 19.62 17.87 0.23
N ASP A 566 18.46 18.43 0.57
CA ASP A 566 17.88 19.59 -0.13
C ASP A 566 18.53 20.94 0.21
N ALA A 567 19.31 21.02 1.29
CA ALA A 567 19.96 22.27 1.69
C ALA A 567 21.25 22.59 0.91
N LYS A 568 21.77 21.67 0.08
CA LYS A 568 23.07 21.83 -0.59
C LYS A 568 23.03 21.94 -2.11
N ALA A 569 21.85 21.95 -2.72
CA ALA A 569 21.71 21.92 -4.19
C ALA A 569 20.78 23.01 -4.74
N MET A 570 20.90 24.27 -4.31
CA MET A 570 20.42 25.39 -5.14
C MET A 570 21.11 26.72 -4.80
N GLY A 571 22.25 26.97 -5.44
CA GLY A 571 22.72 28.33 -5.65
C GLY A 571 22.09 28.84 -6.95
N CYS A 572 21.05 29.66 -6.85
CA CYS A 572 20.50 30.38 -8.00
C CYS A 572 20.70 31.89 -7.77
N GLU A 573 21.47 32.52 -8.65
CA GLU A 573 21.77 33.95 -8.64
C GLU A 573 20.49 34.77 -8.78
N SER A 574 20.21 35.63 -7.80
CA SER A 574 19.12 36.60 -7.91
C SER A 574 19.52 37.70 -8.90
N MET A 575 18.85 37.77 -10.06
CA MET A 575 18.88 38.97 -10.89
C MET A 575 17.94 40.03 -10.29
N VAL A 576 18.55 41.13 -9.85
CA VAL A 576 17.86 42.36 -9.43
C VAL A 576 17.17 42.97 -10.66
N ILE A 577 15.85 43.11 -10.62
CA ILE A 577 15.08 43.90 -11.57
C ILE A 577 14.65 45.19 -10.86
N ASP A 578 14.98 46.31 -11.49
CA ASP A 578 14.68 47.68 -11.04
C ASP A 578 13.16 47.88 -10.86
N GLU A 579 12.77 48.40 -9.68
CA GLU A 579 11.41 48.81 -9.37
C GLU A 579 11.06 50.12 -10.09
N GLU A 580 10.42 50.02 -11.26
CA GLU A 580 9.66 51.15 -11.78
C GLU A 580 8.31 51.27 -11.04
N LYS A 581 8.19 52.38 -10.31
CA LYS A 581 7.01 52.86 -9.57
C LYS A 581 5.68 52.61 -10.30
N GLN A 582 4.86 51.71 -9.76
CA GLN A 582 3.46 51.58 -10.20
C GLN A 582 2.62 52.75 -9.69
N ILE A 583 1.90 53.34 -10.63
CA ILE A 583 0.89 54.38 -10.46
C ILE A 583 -0.41 53.72 -9.97
N ASN A 584 -0.93 54.17 -8.84
CA ASN A 584 -2.28 53.87 -8.36
C ASN A 584 -3.33 54.31 -9.39
N LYS A 585 -3.83 53.38 -10.20
CA LYS A 585 -5.12 53.50 -10.88
C LYS A 585 -5.92 52.22 -10.62
N LYS A 586 -6.92 52.32 -9.74
CA LYS A 586 -7.97 51.30 -9.59
C LYS A 586 -8.61 51.09 -10.96
N ARG A 587 -8.55 49.87 -11.48
CA ARG A 587 -9.24 49.46 -12.71
C ARG A 587 -10.44 48.60 -12.32
N LYS A 588 -11.55 48.81 -13.05
CA LYS A 588 -12.80 48.05 -12.95
C LYS A 588 -12.51 46.55 -13.15
N LEU A 589 -13.06 45.68 -12.31
CA LEU A 589 -13.01 44.24 -12.55
C LEU A 589 -13.84 43.89 -13.81
N PRO A 590 -13.38 42.95 -14.65
CA PRO A 590 -14.13 42.46 -15.81
C PRO A 590 -15.55 42.00 -15.42
N ASP A 591 -16.53 42.23 -16.30
CA ASP A 591 -17.96 42.05 -15.99
C ASP A 591 -18.30 40.61 -15.52
N GLY A 592 -17.61 39.58 -16.04
CA GLY A 592 -17.80 38.18 -15.61
C GLY A 592 -17.31 37.86 -14.18
N ILE A 593 -16.31 38.60 -13.67
CA ILE A 593 -15.89 38.47 -12.27
C ILE A 593 -16.92 39.14 -11.34
N SER A 594 -17.55 40.23 -11.79
CA SER A 594 -18.63 40.88 -11.05
C SER A 594 -19.83 39.94 -10.87
N GLU A 595 -20.24 39.25 -11.93
CA GLU A 595 -21.34 38.26 -11.89
C GLU A 595 -21.03 37.08 -10.96
N GLY A 596 -19.81 36.53 -10.99
CA GLY A 596 -19.40 35.47 -10.07
C GLY A 596 -19.41 35.90 -8.59
N VAL A 597 -19.02 37.15 -8.30
CA VAL A 597 -19.08 37.72 -6.95
C VAL A 597 -20.54 37.93 -6.49
N GLU A 598 -21.44 38.33 -7.39
CA GLU A 598 -22.89 38.44 -7.11
C GLU A 598 -23.53 37.07 -6.80
N LEU A 599 -23.11 36.01 -7.49
CA LEU A 599 -23.55 34.64 -7.22
C LEU A 599 -23.07 34.15 -5.85
N LEU A 600 -21.80 34.41 -5.48
CA LEU A 600 -21.29 34.12 -4.13
C LEU A 600 -22.07 34.85 -3.04
N GLN A 601 -22.40 36.13 -3.27
CA GLN A 601 -23.22 36.91 -2.35
C GLN A 601 -24.64 36.34 -2.21
N SER A 602 -25.22 35.88 -3.32
CA SER A 602 -26.55 35.26 -3.34
C SER A 602 -26.56 33.92 -2.60
N GLY A 603 -25.58 33.05 -2.84
CA GLY A 603 -25.43 31.78 -2.11
C GLY A 603 -25.22 31.99 -0.61
N LEU A 604 -24.41 32.97 -0.23
CA LEU A 604 -24.18 33.31 1.18
C LEU A 604 -25.44 33.86 1.85
N LYS A 605 -26.27 34.61 1.12
CA LYS A 605 -27.57 35.09 1.61
C LYS A 605 -28.54 33.93 1.87
N VAL A 606 -28.61 32.94 0.97
CA VAL A 606 -29.45 31.74 1.17
C VAL A 606 -29.04 30.99 2.44
N ILE A 607 -27.74 30.85 2.68
CA ILE A 607 -27.23 30.23 3.91
C ILE A 607 -27.62 31.05 5.15
N ASP A 608 -27.53 32.38 5.07
CA ASP A 608 -27.88 33.28 6.17
C ASP A 608 -29.37 33.26 6.52
N ASP A 609 -30.22 33.28 5.50
CA ASP A 609 -31.68 33.19 5.65
C ASP A 609 -32.07 31.86 6.31
N GLY A 610 -31.44 30.74 5.89
CA GLY A 610 -31.64 29.43 6.51
C GLY A 610 -31.15 29.36 7.96
N LEU A 611 -30.01 30.00 8.28
CA LEU A 611 -29.50 30.07 9.66
C LEU A 611 -30.42 30.89 10.56
N PHE A 612 -30.98 31.99 10.04
CA PHE A 612 -31.93 32.84 10.76
C PHE A 612 -33.23 32.10 11.06
N GLU A 613 -33.79 31.36 10.09
CA GLU A 613 -34.97 30.51 10.30
C GLU A 613 -34.70 29.37 11.30
N TRP A 614 -33.51 28.78 11.27
CA TRP A 614 -33.11 27.72 12.21
C TRP A 614 -33.00 28.25 13.65
N GLN A 615 -32.39 29.42 13.84
CA GLN A 615 -32.26 30.10 15.14
C GLN A 615 -33.61 30.48 15.76
N GLN A 616 -34.63 30.76 14.94
CA GLN A 616 -35.98 31.07 15.42
C GLN A 616 -36.76 29.83 15.86
N ASN A 617 -36.50 28.67 15.24
CA ASN A 617 -37.30 27.47 15.43
C ASN A 617 -36.78 26.51 16.52
N HIS A 618 -35.52 26.64 16.96
CA HIS A 618 -34.94 25.79 18.00
C HIS A 618 -34.35 26.63 19.15
N SER A 619 -34.66 26.26 20.39
CA SER A 619 -34.10 26.90 21.59
C SER A 619 -32.61 26.59 21.70
N ALA A 620 -31.76 27.40 21.05
CA ALA A 620 -30.32 27.55 21.30
C ALA A 620 -29.59 26.27 21.77
N ILE A 621 -29.78 25.13 21.10
CA ILE A 621 -28.91 23.97 21.30
C ILE A 621 -27.65 24.27 20.47
N ALA A 622 -26.75 25.02 21.11
CA ALA A 622 -25.38 25.34 20.74
C ALA A 622 -25.06 25.16 19.25
N LEU A 623 -25.47 26.13 18.42
CA LEU A 623 -24.69 26.45 17.24
C LEU A 623 -23.29 26.79 17.75
N ASP A 624 -22.27 26.05 17.35
CA ASP A 624 -20.91 26.30 17.83
C ASP A 624 -20.56 27.77 17.56
N ALA A 625 -20.19 28.53 18.59
CA ALA A 625 -19.82 29.95 18.45
C ALA A 625 -18.69 30.12 17.41
N LYS A 626 -17.88 29.07 17.24
CA LYS A 626 -16.86 28.95 16.21
C LYS A 626 -17.44 28.99 14.79
N PHE A 627 -18.55 28.28 14.53
CA PHE A 627 -19.24 28.26 13.25
C PHE A 627 -19.78 29.64 12.84
N LEU A 628 -20.46 30.34 13.75
CA LEU A 628 -20.98 31.68 13.48
C LEU A 628 -19.86 32.69 13.21
N THR A 629 -18.74 32.57 13.94
CA THR A 629 -17.55 33.39 13.73
C THR A 629 -16.97 33.17 12.33
N HIS A 630 -16.90 31.92 11.88
CA HIS A 630 -16.37 31.61 10.55
C HIS A 630 -17.27 32.12 9.41
N ILE A 631 -18.60 32.03 9.56
CA ILE A 631 -19.54 32.59 8.58
C ILE A 631 -19.44 34.12 8.54
N SER A 632 -19.27 34.79 9.69
CA SER A 632 -19.02 36.23 9.72
C SER A 632 -17.76 36.60 8.94
N ARG A 633 -16.66 35.87 9.13
CA ARG A 633 -15.41 36.10 8.40
C ARG A 633 -15.57 35.87 6.89
N LEU A 634 -16.36 34.87 6.50
CA LEU A 634 -16.68 34.63 5.09
C LEU A 634 -17.50 35.79 4.51
N LYS A 635 -18.48 36.32 5.24
CA LYS A 635 -19.23 37.53 4.85
C LYS A 635 -18.31 38.73 4.65
N ASP A 636 -17.38 38.95 5.58
CA ASP A 636 -16.43 40.06 5.49
C ASP A 636 -15.53 39.93 4.25
N ALA A 637 -15.04 38.71 3.95
CA ALA A 637 -14.22 38.45 2.77
C ALA A 637 -15.00 38.65 1.45
N VAL A 638 -16.24 38.16 1.36
CA VAL A 638 -17.09 38.39 0.18
C VAL A 638 -17.44 39.87 0.04
N ALA A 639 -17.71 40.58 1.13
CA ALA A 639 -17.97 42.02 1.12
C ALA A 639 -16.75 42.83 0.65
N GLN A 640 -15.52 42.41 0.98
CA GLN A 640 -14.31 43.02 0.45
C GLN A 640 -14.18 42.82 -1.07
N LEU A 641 -14.50 41.62 -1.58
CA LEU A 641 -14.53 41.36 -3.02
C LEU A 641 -15.60 42.20 -3.74
N VAL A 642 -16.79 42.33 -3.16
CA VAL A 642 -17.85 43.23 -3.65
C VAL A 642 -17.38 44.69 -3.62
N GLY A 643 -16.67 45.11 -2.57
CA GLY A 643 -16.10 46.46 -2.47
C GLY A 643 -15.07 46.75 -3.57
N LEU A 644 -14.30 45.74 -3.98
CA LEU A 644 -13.38 45.83 -5.11
C LEU A 644 -14.11 45.84 -6.47
N ALA A 645 -15.20 45.10 -6.60
CA ALA A 645 -16.03 45.04 -7.82
C ALA A 645 -16.94 46.28 -7.99
N GLY A 646 -17.43 46.85 -6.89
CA GLY A 646 -18.42 47.93 -6.84
C GLY A 646 -17.88 49.35 -6.62
N SER A 647 -16.59 49.52 -6.27
CA SER A 647 -15.97 50.85 -6.22
C SER A 647 -15.54 51.29 -7.62
N GLY A 648 -16.49 51.85 -8.37
CA GLY A 648 -16.24 52.62 -9.60
C GLY A 648 -15.47 53.90 -9.36
#